data_AF-A0A1G5G6C7-F1
#
_entry.id   AF-A0A1G5G6C7-F1
#
_cell.length_a   1.000
_cell.length_b   1.000
_cell.length_c   1.000
_cell.angle_alpha   90.00
_cell.angle_beta   90.00
_cell.angle_gamma   90.00
#
_symmetry.space_group_name_H-M   'P 1'
#
loop_
_entity.id
_entity.type
_entity.pdbx_description
1 polymer ?
#
loop_
_entity_poly.entity_id
_entity_poly.type
_entity_poly.pdbx_seq_one_letter_code
_entity_poly.pdbx_strand_id
1 'polypeptide(L)'
;MAIRRNKVPARELSIVEKKKRLNKETLITGIVVSLIVFYFGMAFEKVDTITRGTFTEKIDEMISQMSTNPLFVFPINYSTGIAWMLTIIVAVIITIHYSYSYVRINSGDEAKGKTFWADPFAITKKYAEKVIVKGKLFGRTRYDLAYNNVINSRNVYESLDTRHHFHALNTFIIGITGSGKTRYVLKPNILQMNSAFVCCDPKGSTASALGEPLRRFGYNVKIFDIFTKKNSNTYNPLKYCYREDDVRKLAMTFARTTDPSAGKATGKDPFWDDAMTMLMCAEISLLKLIPDGLDKPYGQMTEIMGEQIMAPCFSNIAELVRIANKKWSPSCGIPLLPGVKLGDGKNNTANASRLSAIFENVRAFEAQRQDCDPSEIQKPYCLQCWEGFCLAPEKTSTTVLMTAATKLNVFDIKEVRELTDTDTIELDKFGTQRDALFLIIPPQDKTYNFLTAFLYAQLFDILYRKCNESLAGTSDVYINDKEFVKHFSAEDVILERDKNFMKAIKEGKVIAEKVDVSGVHTFKKNHNKIMVDDSYYEIKVDGEYVTRRPDMALANKFVDDLKKASLRNGAKVGFSPLPIHFRFLQDEFPNTGQIEGYQEILSTVREYNISCTIICQTITQLKGMYEDTYEVVDGNCPQVIFLGGDENSTGEYLARKMGNTTKGVASNSINDGEKINKSINVDGGELMRPEEFGRIDPLDEILFIFGEMPIKDKKYDYPSHPNYKYTYDYIQDFDKNSDVYSFDRTTLGPIESAAKLRVRKPRAIPTIHDFNMQSFKEVMGKFTKQEAFDQLETNYKEYYGNSEEDDFTTF
;
A
#
# COMPACT_ATOMS: atom_id res chain seq x y z
N MET A 1 9.32 30.16 -12.49
CA MET A 1 10.68 30.77 -12.40
C MET A 1 10.55 32.23 -12.01
N ALA A 2 11.01 32.62 -10.82
CA ALA A 2 11.23 34.01 -10.44
C ALA A 2 12.69 34.14 -10.02
N ILE A 3 13.49 34.83 -10.84
CA ILE A 3 14.92 35.03 -10.65
C ILE A 3 15.11 35.96 -9.43
N ARG A 4 15.45 35.38 -8.27
CA ARG A 4 15.99 36.14 -7.15
C ARG A 4 17.35 36.67 -7.59
N ARG A 5 17.47 38.00 -7.71
CA ARG A 5 18.74 38.71 -7.87
C ARG A 5 19.76 38.15 -6.88
N ASN A 6 20.87 37.63 -7.40
CA ASN A 6 22.04 37.21 -6.62
C ASN A 6 22.50 38.38 -5.73
N LYS A 7 22.14 38.34 -4.44
CA LYS A 7 22.97 38.98 -3.42
C LYS A 7 24.26 38.16 -3.40
N VAL A 8 25.36 38.80 -3.78
CA VAL A 8 26.71 38.28 -3.54
C VAL A 8 26.74 37.77 -2.09
N PRO A 9 27.07 36.49 -1.84
CA PRO A 9 27.12 35.98 -0.48
C PRO A 9 28.12 36.83 0.31
N ALA A 10 27.67 37.39 1.43
CA ALA A 10 28.54 38.15 2.31
C ALA A 10 29.74 37.26 2.69
N ARG A 11 30.95 37.80 2.53
CA ARG A 11 32.19 37.12 2.93
C ARG A 11 32.02 36.57 4.35
N GLU A 12 32.14 35.25 4.48
CA GLU A 12 31.99 34.57 5.75
C GLU A 12 33.09 35.05 6.70
N LEU A 13 32.71 35.62 7.85
CA LEU A 13 33.64 36.18 8.82
C LEU A 13 34.42 35.06 9.51
N SER A 14 35.71 35.24 9.71
CA SER A 14 36.55 34.30 10.46
C SER A 14 36.10 34.18 11.92
N ILE A 15 36.43 33.07 12.61
CA ILE A 15 36.14 32.87 14.05
C ILE A 15 36.65 34.04 14.89
N VAL A 16 37.83 34.59 14.56
CA VAL A 16 38.43 35.75 15.25
C VAL A 16 37.55 36.99 15.07
N GLU A 17 37.04 37.24 13.88
CA GLU A 17 36.14 38.36 13.60
C GLU A 17 34.75 38.18 14.24
N LYS A 18 34.20 36.95 14.23
CA LYS A 18 32.96 36.58 14.93
C LYS A 18 33.08 36.83 16.45
N LYS A 19 34.20 36.44 17.07
CA LYS A 19 34.49 36.71 18.51
C LYS A 19 34.61 38.20 18.80
N LYS A 20 35.37 38.93 17.98
CA LYS A 20 35.55 40.38 18.15
C LYS A 20 34.21 41.12 18.05
N ARG A 21 33.34 40.68 17.13
CA ARG A 21 31.98 41.20 16.97
C ARG A 21 31.08 40.86 18.16
N LEU A 22 31.03 39.60 18.61
CA LEU A 22 30.23 39.19 19.77
C LEU A 22 30.66 39.96 21.03
N ASN A 23 31.97 40.09 21.28
CA ASN A 23 32.48 40.86 22.42
C ASN A 23 32.03 42.31 22.36
N LYS A 24 32.12 42.94 21.18
CA LYS A 24 31.70 44.34 20.98
C LYS A 24 30.19 44.52 21.15
N GLU A 25 29.38 43.66 20.53
CA GLU A 25 27.92 43.72 20.60
C GLU A 25 27.40 43.43 22.02
N THR A 26 27.98 42.43 22.70
CA THR A 26 27.60 42.08 24.09
C THR A 26 28.00 43.17 25.06
N LEU A 27 29.20 43.77 24.91
CA LEU A 27 29.64 44.86 25.76
C LEU A 27 28.74 46.10 25.60
N ILE A 28 28.45 46.50 24.36
CA ILE A 28 27.60 47.67 24.08
C ILE A 28 26.18 47.41 24.60
N THR A 29 25.59 46.26 24.27
CA THR A 29 24.23 45.91 24.70
C THR A 29 24.17 45.77 26.23
N GLY A 30 25.19 45.17 26.84
CA GLY A 30 25.32 45.02 28.29
C GLY A 30 25.34 46.35 29.02
N ILE A 31 26.16 47.31 28.56
CA ILE A 31 26.23 48.64 29.14
C ILE A 31 24.89 49.37 28.98
N VAL A 32 24.32 49.39 27.78
CA VAL A 32 23.07 50.12 27.49
C VAL A 32 21.89 49.55 28.29
N VAL A 33 21.70 48.24 28.28
CA VAL A 33 20.58 47.60 28.99
C VAL A 33 20.76 47.75 30.51
N SER A 34 21.98 47.64 31.03
CA SER A 34 22.25 47.82 32.46
C SER A 34 21.94 49.25 32.92
N LEU A 35 22.32 50.27 32.14
CA LEU A 35 22.01 51.66 32.44
C LEU A 35 20.51 51.96 32.42
N ILE A 36 19.78 51.40 31.45
CA ILE A 36 18.32 51.53 31.37
C ILE A 36 17.67 50.89 32.59
N VAL A 37 18.01 49.63 32.90
CA VAL A 37 17.43 48.89 34.03
C VAL A 37 17.75 49.57 35.37
N PHE A 38 18.97 50.06 35.53
CA PHE A 38 19.38 50.82 36.71
C PHE A 38 18.54 52.10 36.86
N TYR A 39 18.33 52.85 35.78
CA TYR A 39 17.50 54.05 35.79
C TYR A 39 16.03 53.76 36.14
N PHE A 40 15.44 52.72 35.55
CA PHE A 40 14.07 52.29 35.91
C PHE A 40 13.96 51.82 37.37
N GLY A 41 14.97 51.11 37.88
CA GLY A 41 15.01 50.73 39.29
C GLY A 41 15.07 51.94 40.23
N MET A 42 15.89 52.94 39.90
CA MET A 42 15.96 54.18 40.67
C MET A 42 14.67 55.00 40.59
N ALA A 43 14.00 55.00 39.42
CA ALA A 43 12.71 55.66 39.22
C ALA A 43 11.62 55.02 40.09
N PHE A 44 11.59 53.69 40.16
CA PHE A 44 10.67 52.94 41.00
C PHE A 44 10.92 53.22 42.49
N GLU A 45 12.18 53.16 42.95
CA GLU A 45 12.54 53.45 44.35
C GLU A 45 12.23 54.91 44.74
N LYS A 46 12.35 55.86 43.81
CA LYS A 46 11.93 57.25 44.05
C LYS A 46 10.41 57.34 44.27
N VAL A 47 9.62 56.72 43.40
CA VAL A 47 8.16 56.71 43.55
C VAL A 47 7.71 55.97 44.81
N ASP A 48 8.42 54.90 45.19
CA ASP A 48 8.15 54.16 46.42
C ASP A 48 8.26 55.04 47.69
N THR A 49 9.13 56.07 47.66
CA THR A 49 9.24 57.04 48.77
C THR A 49 8.12 58.08 48.79
N ILE A 50 7.47 58.36 47.66
CA ILE A 50 6.50 59.45 47.50
C ILE A 50 5.07 58.93 47.59
N THR A 51 4.80 57.75 47.03
CA THR A 51 3.45 57.21 46.85
C THR A 51 3.24 55.97 47.71
N ARG A 52 2.35 56.06 48.70
CA ARG A 52 1.86 54.89 49.44
C ARG A 52 0.66 54.31 48.69
N GLY A 53 0.85 53.16 48.05
CA GLY A 53 -0.16 52.48 47.26
C GLY A 53 0.26 51.07 46.89
N THR A 54 -0.59 50.40 46.13
CA THR A 54 -0.31 49.08 45.56
C THR A 54 0.82 49.17 44.53
N PHE A 55 1.42 48.02 44.20
CA PHE A 55 2.52 47.96 43.23
C PHE A 55 2.13 48.54 41.85
N THR A 56 0.91 48.30 41.41
CA THR A 56 0.39 48.79 40.12
C THR A 56 0.30 50.31 40.09
N GLU A 57 -0.23 50.93 41.15
CA GLU A 57 -0.33 52.39 41.27
C GLU A 57 1.04 53.07 41.28
N LYS A 58 2.05 52.42 41.89
CA LYS A 58 3.44 52.91 41.87
C LYS A 58 4.06 52.83 40.47
N ILE A 59 3.73 51.81 39.68
CA ILE A 59 4.20 51.71 38.29
C ILE A 59 3.57 52.80 37.42
N ASP A 60 2.25 53.00 37.54
CA ASP A 60 1.55 54.02 36.76
C ASP A 60 2.08 55.43 37.05
N GLU A 61 2.32 55.73 38.34
CA GLU A 61 2.92 56.99 38.77
C GLU A 61 4.37 57.12 38.29
N MET A 62 5.17 56.05 38.33
CA MET A 62 6.53 56.04 37.78
C MET A 62 6.55 56.37 36.29
N ILE A 63 5.67 55.74 35.51
CA ILE A 63 5.56 56.00 34.07
C ILE A 63 5.15 57.44 33.80
N SER A 64 4.16 57.95 34.56
CA SER A 64 3.71 59.34 34.48
C SER A 64 4.86 60.33 34.74
N GLN A 65 5.57 60.18 35.87
CA GLN A 65 6.68 61.05 36.26
C GLN A 65 7.86 60.99 35.28
N MET A 66 8.20 59.79 34.78
CA MET A 66 9.23 59.61 33.77
C MET A 66 8.90 60.30 32.44
N SER A 67 7.61 60.33 32.07
CA SER A 67 7.16 60.98 30.83
C SER A 67 7.20 62.51 30.92
N THR A 68 6.97 63.07 32.12
CA THR A 68 6.95 64.52 32.35
C THR A 68 8.32 65.10 32.69
N ASN A 69 9.15 64.37 33.45
CA ASN A 69 10.48 64.80 33.84
C ASN A 69 11.44 63.59 33.95
N PRO A 70 12.22 63.29 32.90
CA PRO A 70 13.19 62.19 32.92
C PRO A 70 14.34 62.34 33.94
N LEU A 71 14.43 63.44 34.68
CA LEU A 71 15.45 63.67 35.71
C LEU A 71 14.88 63.68 37.13
N PHE A 72 13.60 63.33 37.34
CA PHE A 72 12.93 63.35 38.65
C PHE A 72 13.57 62.42 39.71
N VAL A 73 14.38 61.48 39.23
CA VAL A 73 15.21 60.54 40.00
C VAL A 73 16.29 61.27 40.82
N PHE A 74 16.63 62.53 40.47
CA PHE A 74 17.62 63.35 41.18
C PHE A 74 16.99 64.44 42.05
N PRO A 75 17.63 64.82 43.18
CA PRO A 75 18.85 64.24 43.75
C PRO A 75 18.58 62.87 44.40
N ILE A 76 19.59 61.98 44.35
CA ILE A 76 19.50 60.63 44.93
C ILE A 76 19.66 60.75 46.45
N ASN A 77 18.54 60.86 47.14
CA ASN A 77 18.45 60.93 48.60
C ASN A 77 17.64 59.75 49.19
N TYR A 78 17.62 58.62 48.50
CA TYR A 78 16.83 57.43 48.81
C TYR A 78 17.64 56.15 48.49
N SER A 79 17.15 55.00 48.95
CA SER A 79 17.80 53.69 48.71
C SER A 79 17.86 53.36 47.22
N THR A 80 18.98 52.80 46.76
CA THR A 80 19.16 52.32 45.36
C THR A 80 19.30 50.78 45.28
N GLY A 81 18.89 50.08 46.33
CA GLY A 81 19.10 48.64 46.49
C GLY A 81 18.39 47.80 45.42
N ILE A 82 17.16 48.18 45.04
CA ILE A 82 16.39 47.50 44.00
C ILE A 82 17.01 47.76 42.62
N ALA A 83 17.46 49.00 42.36
CA ALA A 83 18.17 49.34 41.12
C ALA A 83 19.42 48.46 40.92
N TRP A 84 20.25 48.33 41.96
CA TRP A 84 21.43 47.46 41.93
C TRP A 84 21.08 45.97 41.78
N MET A 85 20.06 45.49 42.50
CA MET A 85 19.60 44.10 42.40
C MET A 85 19.16 43.74 40.98
N LEU A 86 18.31 44.58 40.35
CA LEU A 86 17.83 44.36 38.99
C LEU A 86 18.97 44.39 37.97
N THR A 87 19.95 45.27 38.18
CA THR A 87 21.11 45.40 37.30
C THR A 87 22.00 44.16 37.37
N ILE A 88 22.20 43.58 38.56
CA ILE A 88 22.95 42.34 38.76
C ILE A 88 22.25 41.16 38.08
N ILE A 89 20.92 41.03 38.20
CA ILE A 89 20.15 39.96 37.54
C ILE A 89 20.31 40.03 36.03
N VAL A 90 20.20 41.23 35.46
CA VAL A 90 20.38 41.43 34.02
C VAL A 90 21.81 41.15 33.58
N ALA A 91 22.81 41.55 34.38
CA ALA A 91 24.21 41.22 34.11
C ALA A 91 24.43 39.70 34.06
N VAL A 92 23.84 38.94 34.99
CA VAL A 92 23.89 37.46 34.99
C VAL A 92 23.26 36.88 33.72
N ILE A 93 22.07 37.36 33.31
CA ILE A 93 21.41 36.90 32.08
C ILE A 93 22.28 37.16 30.84
N ILE A 94 22.89 38.35 30.76
CA ILE A 94 23.78 38.72 29.65
C ILE A 94 25.04 37.87 29.67
N THR A 95 25.61 37.56 30.85
CA THR A 95 26.74 36.65 30.98
C THR A 95 26.38 35.23 30.52
N ILE A 96 25.20 34.70 30.90
CA ILE A 96 24.72 33.39 30.44
C ILE A 96 24.56 33.38 28.91
N HIS A 97 23.95 34.43 28.34
CA HIS A 97 23.77 34.57 26.89
C HIS A 97 25.12 34.67 26.15
N TYR A 98 26.07 35.42 26.72
CA TYR A 98 27.44 35.52 26.22
C TYR A 98 28.14 34.16 26.24
N SER A 99 28.13 33.46 27.36
CA SER A 99 28.73 32.13 27.50
C SER A 99 28.13 31.14 26.49
N TYR A 100 26.81 31.14 26.32
CA TYR A 100 26.14 30.29 25.32
C TYR A 100 26.56 30.65 23.88
N SER A 101 26.58 31.95 23.55
CA SER A 101 26.96 32.43 22.21
C SER A 101 28.45 32.22 21.91
N TYR A 102 29.32 32.35 22.92
CA TYR A 102 30.75 32.12 22.82
C TYR A 102 31.07 30.64 22.56
N VAL A 103 30.41 29.72 23.27
CA VAL A 103 30.49 28.28 23.02
C VAL A 103 30.03 27.96 21.59
N ARG A 104 28.92 28.59 21.14
CA ARG A 104 28.39 28.40 19.78
C ARG A 104 29.36 28.83 18.68
N ILE A 105 30.06 29.97 18.86
CA ILE A 105 31.08 30.45 17.91
C ILE A 105 32.28 29.51 17.85
N ASN A 106 32.69 28.94 19.00
CA ASN A 106 33.78 27.95 19.04
C ASN A 106 33.37 26.61 18.41
N SER A 107 32.10 26.23 18.47
CA SER A 107 31.58 25.03 17.79
C SER A 107 31.29 25.20 16.29
N GLY A 108 31.48 26.42 15.75
CA GLY A 108 30.88 26.83 14.48
C GLY A 108 31.52 26.28 13.20
N ASP A 109 32.83 26.00 13.19
CA ASP A 109 33.55 25.68 11.94
C ASP A 109 34.40 24.38 12.01
N GLU A 110 34.31 23.59 13.10
CA GLU A 110 34.94 22.25 13.24
C GLU A 110 33.92 21.10 13.32
N ALA A 111 32.66 21.35 12.96
CA ALA A 111 31.63 20.31 13.01
C ALA A 111 31.87 19.24 11.94
N LYS A 112 32.47 18.10 12.35
CA LYS A 112 32.66 16.91 11.51
C LYS A 112 31.35 16.19 11.15
N GLY A 113 30.22 16.62 11.73
CA GLY A 113 28.86 16.14 11.42
C GLY A 113 27.77 17.12 11.89
N LYS A 114 26.66 17.26 11.15
CA LYS A 114 25.58 18.23 11.42
C LYS A 114 24.22 17.60 11.77
N THR A 115 24.16 16.28 11.89
CA THR A 115 22.89 15.58 12.18
C THR A 115 22.53 15.64 13.67
N PHE A 116 21.25 15.86 13.97
CA PHE A 116 20.66 15.77 15.32
C PHE A 116 19.22 15.21 15.21
N TRP A 117 18.60 14.87 16.33
CA TRP A 117 17.20 14.42 16.34
C TRP A 117 16.24 15.60 16.11
N ALA A 118 15.37 15.49 15.11
CA ALA A 118 14.27 16.44 14.90
C ALA A 118 13.19 16.31 16.00
N ASP A 119 12.51 17.43 16.28
CA ASP A 119 11.33 17.45 17.15
C ASP A 119 10.10 16.91 16.40
N PRO A 120 9.49 15.78 16.83
CA PRO A 120 8.31 15.21 16.19
C PRO A 120 7.16 16.21 16.00
N PHE A 121 6.93 17.10 16.98
CA PHE A 121 5.83 18.05 16.93
C PHE A 121 6.06 19.15 15.90
N ALA A 122 7.31 19.58 15.70
CA ALA A 122 7.68 20.53 14.66
C ALA A 122 7.40 19.95 13.26
N ILE A 123 7.68 18.66 13.06
CA ILE A 123 7.45 17.96 11.79
C ILE A 123 5.94 17.84 11.52
N THR A 124 5.15 17.35 12.48
CA THR A 124 3.69 17.29 12.35
C THR A 124 3.07 18.65 12.05
N LYS A 125 3.51 19.70 12.75
CA LYS A 125 3.01 21.06 12.48
C LYS A 125 3.31 21.52 11.05
N LYS A 126 4.37 21.00 10.44
CA LYS A 126 4.80 21.34 9.08
C LYS A 126 4.03 20.58 8.01
N TYR A 127 3.74 19.29 8.22
CA TYR A 127 3.22 18.40 7.17
C TYR A 127 1.81 17.85 7.40
N ALA A 128 1.31 17.87 8.63
CA ALA A 128 -0.02 17.36 8.95
C ALA A 128 -1.12 18.40 8.76
N GLU A 129 -2.30 17.91 8.42
CA GLU A 129 -3.51 18.70 8.55
C GLU A 129 -3.91 18.89 10.01
N LYS A 130 -4.58 20.00 10.29
CA LYS A 130 -5.00 20.38 11.64
C LYS A 130 -6.50 20.61 11.73
N VAL A 131 -7.08 20.19 12.85
CA VAL A 131 -8.45 20.50 13.25
C VAL A 131 -8.40 21.43 14.46
N ILE A 132 -9.18 22.51 14.43
CA ILE A 132 -9.30 23.44 15.56
C ILE A 132 -10.54 23.06 16.35
N VAL A 133 -10.34 22.56 17.57
CA VAL A 133 -11.43 22.24 18.49
C VAL A 133 -11.69 23.45 19.37
N LYS A 134 -12.94 23.94 19.39
CA LYS A 134 -13.34 25.07 20.25
C LYS A 134 -13.23 24.66 21.73
N GLY A 135 -12.32 25.30 22.45
CA GLY A 135 -12.22 25.21 23.92
C GLY A 135 -12.98 26.35 24.60
N LYS A 136 -13.13 26.26 25.94
CA LYS A 136 -13.83 27.28 26.75
C LYS A 136 -13.18 28.68 26.73
N LEU A 137 -11.87 28.79 26.45
CA LEU A 137 -11.15 30.08 26.39
C LEU A 137 -10.30 30.27 25.12
N PHE A 138 -9.62 29.23 24.63
CA PHE A 138 -8.87 29.25 23.37
C PHE A 138 -9.07 27.92 22.63
N GLY A 139 -9.08 27.97 21.29
CA GLY A 139 -9.14 26.76 20.46
C GLY A 139 -7.88 25.91 20.62
N ARG A 140 -8.02 24.59 20.73
CA ARG A 140 -6.90 23.64 20.73
C ARG A 140 -6.74 23.02 19.35
N THR A 141 -5.52 23.04 18.83
CA THR A 141 -5.16 22.38 17.57
C THR A 141 -4.96 20.88 17.82
N ARG A 142 -5.62 20.05 17.01
CA ARG A 142 -5.53 18.58 17.06
C ARG A 142 -5.21 18.04 15.66
N TYR A 143 -4.20 17.19 15.57
CA TYR A 143 -3.74 16.58 14.30
C TYR A 143 -4.25 15.14 14.16
N ASP A 144 -4.42 14.46 15.29
CA ASP A 144 -4.95 13.10 15.42
C ASP A 144 -6.44 12.97 15.07
N LEU A 145 -7.17 14.08 15.04
CA LEU A 145 -8.59 14.14 14.65
C LEU A 145 -8.80 14.54 13.19
N ALA A 146 -7.73 14.88 12.46
CA ALA A 146 -7.84 15.26 11.07
C ALA A 146 -8.02 14.02 10.20
N TYR A 147 -9.07 14.02 9.38
CA TYR A 147 -9.43 12.89 8.52
C TYR A 147 -8.32 12.51 7.53
N ASN A 148 -7.67 13.51 6.91
CA ASN A 148 -6.81 13.29 5.75
C ASN A 148 -5.33 13.03 6.12
N ASN A 149 -5.03 12.63 7.36
CA ASN A 149 -3.65 12.39 7.81
C ASN A 149 -3.28 10.91 7.77
N VAL A 150 -2.05 10.63 7.34
CA VAL A 150 -1.32 9.38 7.55
C VAL A 150 -0.66 9.41 8.92
N ILE A 151 -0.66 8.27 9.60
CA ILE A 151 0.01 8.10 10.89
C ILE A 151 1.37 7.48 10.65
N ASN A 152 2.44 8.21 10.93
CA ASN A 152 3.80 7.68 10.87
C ASN A 152 4.31 7.26 12.25
N SER A 153 3.95 8.01 13.30
CA SER A 153 4.27 7.69 14.70
C SER A 153 3.20 8.23 15.65
N ARG A 154 3.42 8.11 16.97
CA ARG A 154 2.52 8.72 17.97
C ARG A 154 2.33 10.21 17.78
N ASN A 155 3.41 10.94 17.47
CA ASN A 155 3.41 12.39 17.35
C ASN A 155 3.71 12.90 15.94
N VAL A 156 4.03 12.03 14.97
CA VAL A 156 4.31 12.38 13.56
C VAL A 156 3.15 11.97 12.65
N TYR A 157 2.51 12.96 12.05
CA TYR A 157 1.43 12.82 11.07
C TYR A 157 1.81 13.58 9.79
N GLU A 158 1.34 13.10 8.65
CA GLU A 158 1.51 13.75 7.35
C GLU A 158 0.19 13.76 6.57
N SER A 159 -0.14 14.85 5.89
CA SER A 159 -1.34 14.91 5.04
C SER A 159 -1.24 13.92 3.88
N LEU A 160 -2.36 13.32 3.48
CA LEU A 160 -2.48 12.57 2.22
C LEU A 160 -2.30 13.47 0.99
N ASP A 161 -2.55 14.78 1.13
CA ASP A 161 -2.31 15.73 0.04
C ASP A 161 -0.81 15.97 -0.16
N THR A 162 -0.24 15.24 -1.12
CA THR A 162 1.19 15.31 -1.48
C THR A 162 1.65 16.67 -1.99
N ARG A 163 0.72 17.57 -2.34
CA ARG A 163 1.06 18.96 -2.71
C ARG A 163 1.44 19.78 -1.48
N HIS A 164 0.99 19.39 -0.29
CA HIS A 164 1.27 20.10 0.95
C HIS A 164 2.74 19.96 1.38
N HIS A 165 3.31 18.76 1.22
CA HIS A 165 4.66 18.42 1.70
C HIS A 165 5.68 18.20 0.58
N PHE A 166 5.28 18.31 -0.68
CA PHE A 166 6.14 18.30 -1.88
C PHE A 166 6.90 16.99 -2.18
N HIS A 167 6.57 15.88 -1.51
CA HIS A 167 7.15 14.55 -1.76
C HIS A 167 6.07 13.46 -1.84
N ALA A 168 6.42 12.27 -2.34
CA ALA A 168 5.49 11.13 -2.38
C ALA A 168 5.29 10.52 -0.99
N LEU A 169 4.18 9.82 -0.77
CA LEU A 169 3.89 9.10 0.49
C LEU A 169 4.32 7.63 0.44
N ASN A 170 5.31 7.31 -0.40
CA ASN A 170 5.87 5.97 -0.43
C ASN A 170 6.70 5.77 0.84
N THR A 171 6.38 4.70 1.58
CA THR A 171 6.96 4.41 2.89
C THR A 171 7.66 3.07 2.85
N PHE A 172 8.91 3.03 3.30
CA PHE A 172 9.61 1.78 3.54
C PHE A 172 9.72 1.50 5.04
N ILE A 173 9.17 0.39 5.49
CA ILE A 173 9.12 0.01 6.89
C ILE A 173 9.99 -1.22 7.12
N ILE A 174 10.89 -1.13 8.09
CA ILE A 174 11.75 -2.23 8.50
C ILE A 174 11.43 -2.59 9.95
N GLY A 175 11.16 -3.87 10.20
CA GLY A 175 11.13 -4.38 11.57
C GLY A 175 10.90 -5.88 11.65
N ILE A 176 11.56 -6.53 12.61
CA ILE A 176 11.49 -7.99 12.79
C ILE A 176 10.12 -8.49 13.26
N THR A 177 9.91 -9.81 13.30
CA THR A 177 8.74 -10.40 13.93
C THR A 177 8.64 -9.96 15.40
N GLY A 178 7.45 -9.56 15.84
CA GLY A 178 7.23 -9.03 17.20
C GLY A 178 7.50 -7.53 17.38
N SER A 179 8.10 -6.85 16.39
CA SER A 179 8.29 -5.38 16.44
C SER A 179 6.97 -4.59 16.39
N GLY A 180 5.88 -5.26 16.00
CA GLY A 180 4.53 -4.71 15.98
C GLY A 180 4.14 -3.97 14.69
N LYS A 181 4.76 -4.29 13.54
CA LYS A 181 4.41 -3.79 12.19
C LYS A 181 2.90 -3.62 11.96
N THR A 182 2.16 -4.72 12.09
CA THR A 182 0.70 -4.78 11.88
C THR A 182 -0.06 -3.95 12.93
N ARG A 183 0.36 -4.03 14.20
CA ARG A 183 -0.32 -3.38 15.33
C ARG A 183 -0.13 -1.86 15.33
N TYR A 184 1.08 -1.38 15.13
CA TYR A 184 1.44 0.02 15.35
C TYR A 184 1.40 0.86 14.09
N VAL A 185 1.49 0.26 12.89
CA VAL A 185 1.46 1.00 11.63
C VAL A 185 0.26 0.62 10.78
N LEU A 186 0.09 -0.67 10.45
CA LEU A 186 -0.91 -1.11 9.47
C LEU A 186 -2.34 -0.87 9.97
N LYS A 187 -2.72 -1.43 11.12
CA LYS A 187 -4.08 -1.32 11.66
C LYS A 187 -4.50 0.13 11.93
N PRO A 188 -3.68 1.01 12.56
CA PRO A 188 -4.03 2.41 12.75
C PRO A 188 -4.25 3.15 11.42
N ASN A 189 -3.42 2.91 10.40
CA ASN A 189 -3.57 3.56 9.10
C ASN A 189 -4.80 3.07 8.33
N ILE A 190 -5.17 1.79 8.41
CA ILE A 190 -6.42 1.29 7.83
C ILE A 190 -7.63 1.90 8.57
N LEU A 191 -7.55 2.02 9.90
CA LEU A 191 -8.60 2.62 10.72
C LEU A 191 -8.81 4.12 10.52
N GLN A 192 -7.86 4.83 9.91
CA GLN A 192 -8.07 6.21 9.46
C GLN A 192 -9.18 6.30 8.41
N MET A 193 -9.38 5.25 7.59
CA MET A 193 -10.49 5.14 6.65
C MET A 193 -10.59 6.34 5.68
N ASN A 194 -9.43 6.88 5.30
CA ASN A 194 -9.28 8.10 4.51
C ASN A 194 -8.85 7.87 3.05
N SER A 195 -8.59 6.62 2.69
CA SER A 195 -8.16 6.19 1.34
C SER A 195 -8.78 4.84 0.99
N ALA A 196 -8.70 4.44 -0.28
CA ALA A 196 -8.90 3.05 -0.68
C ALA A 196 -7.58 2.28 -0.45
N PHE A 197 -7.66 0.97 -0.19
CA PHE A 197 -6.44 0.21 0.09
C PHE A 197 -6.44 -1.21 -0.50
N VAL A 198 -5.24 -1.68 -0.84
CA VAL A 198 -4.94 -3.11 -0.94
C VAL A 198 -3.96 -3.47 0.15
N CYS A 199 -4.33 -4.43 0.99
CA CYS A 199 -3.54 -4.89 2.10
C CYS A 199 -3.05 -6.32 1.84
N CYS A 200 -1.74 -6.52 1.84
CA CYS A 200 -1.22 -7.87 2.04
C CYS A 200 -1.42 -8.26 3.50
N ASP A 201 -2.06 -9.40 3.78
CA ASP A 201 -2.44 -9.82 5.13
C ASP A 201 -2.01 -11.27 5.39
N PRO A 202 -0.75 -11.47 5.84
CA PRO A 202 -0.28 -12.78 6.24
C PRO A 202 -1.23 -13.41 7.26
N LYS A 203 -1.77 -14.60 6.95
CA LYS A 203 -2.72 -15.35 7.78
C LYS A 203 -4.11 -14.73 7.95
N GLY A 204 -4.43 -13.58 7.35
CA GLY A 204 -5.79 -13.03 7.34
C GLY A 204 -6.24 -12.34 8.65
N SER A 205 -5.29 -11.98 9.52
CA SER A 205 -5.58 -11.40 10.85
C SER A 205 -6.06 -9.96 10.79
N THR A 206 -5.59 -9.19 9.79
CA THR A 206 -5.96 -7.79 9.59
C THR A 206 -7.38 -7.70 9.05
N ALA A 207 -7.71 -8.52 8.05
CA ALA A 207 -9.05 -8.65 7.49
C ALA A 207 -10.07 -9.10 8.54
N SER A 208 -9.69 -10.05 9.41
CA SER A 208 -10.54 -10.48 10.53
C SER A 208 -10.82 -9.34 11.52
N ALA A 209 -9.78 -8.56 11.85
CA ALA A 209 -9.91 -7.46 12.82
C ALA A 209 -10.68 -6.24 12.29
N LEU A 210 -10.49 -5.91 11.02
CA LEU A 210 -10.88 -4.62 10.42
C LEU A 210 -11.94 -4.71 9.32
N GLY A 211 -12.25 -5.89 8.80
CA GLY A 211 -13.19 -6.05 7.69
C GLY A 211 -14.61 -5.54 8.01
N GLU A 212 -15.16 -5.93 9.15
CA GLU A 212 -16.49 -5.47 9.57
C GLU A 212 -16.54 -3.97 9.90
N PRO A 213 -15.56 -3.40 10.64
CA PRO A 213 -15.43 -1.94 10.75
C PRO A 213 -15.46 -1.23 9.40
N LEU A 214 -14.65 -1.67 8.44
CA LEU A 214 -14.59 -1.04 7.11
C LEU A 214 -15.96 -1.06 6.42
N ARG A 215 -16.67 -2.20 6.43
CA ARG A 215 -18.03 -2.31 5.87
C ARG A 215 -19.01 -1.33 6.52
N ARG A 216 -18.93 -1.15 7.84
CA ARG A 216 -19.78 -0.22 8.59
C ARG A 216 -19.47 1.25 8.34
N PHE A 217 -18.27 1.55 7.84
CA PHE A 217 -17.90 2.87 7.32
C PHE A 217 -18.12 3.00 5.80
N GLY A 218 -18.78 2.02 5.19
CA GLY A 218 -19.20 2.05 3.79
C GLY A 218 -18.15 1.61 2.78
N TYR A 219 -17.12 0.86 3.21
CA TYR A 219 -16.18 0.24 2.29
C TYR A 219 -16.75 -1.04 1.67
N ASN A 220 -16.43 -1.25 0.40
CA ASN A 220 -16.55 -2.53 -0.26
C ASN A 220 -15.33 -3.39 0.13
N VAL A 221 -15.51 -4.29 1.09
CA VAL A 221 -14.44 -5.18 1.55
C VAL A 221 -14.41 -6.43 0.69
N LYS A 222 -13.25 -6.68 0.06
CA LYS A 222 -12.98 -7.82 -0.81
C LYS A 222 -11.81 -8.63 -0.25
N ILE A 223 -11.85 -9.95 -0.38
CA ILE A 223 -10.82 -10.88 0.11
C ILE A 223 -10.35 -11.74 -1.05
N PHE A 224 -9.04 -11.83 -1.26
CA PHE A 224 -8.42 -12.83 -2.12
C PHE A 224 -7.55 -13.74 -1.26
N ASP A 225 -8.00 -14.96 -0.99
CA ASP A 225 -7.34 -15.89 -0.09
C ASP A 225 -6.66 -17.02 -0.86
N ILE A 226 -5.35 -16.90 -1.06
CA ILE A 226 -4.54 -17.98 -1.65
C ILE A 226 -4.02 -18.97 -0.60
N PHE A 227 -4.22 -18.69 0.69
CA PHE A 227 -3.82 -19.57 1.78
C PHE A 227 -4.84 -20.71 1.95
N THR A 228 -6.07 -20.39 2.35
CA THR A 228 -7.14 -21.37 2.57
C THR A 228 -7.95 -21.67 1.32
N LYS A 229 -7.99 -20.71 0.36
CA LYS A 229 -8.73 -20.82 -0.91
C LYS A 229 -10.24 -21.00 -0.75
N LYS A 230 -10.79 -20.67 0.44
CA LYS A 230 -12.21 -20.77 0.77
C LYS A 230 -12.75 -19.39 1.12
N ASN A 231 -14.06 -19.19 0.92
CA ASN A 231 -14.76 -17.96 1.34
C ASN A 231 -14.03 -16.70 0.85
N SER A 232 -13.63 -16.72 -0.43
CA SER A 232 -12.77 -15.72 -1.07
C SER A 232 -13.46 -15.21 -2.32
N ASN A 233 -13.29 -13.93 -2.60
CA ASN A 233 -13.56 -13.39 -3.92
C ASN A 233 -12.62 -14.04 -4.94
N THR A 234 -13.06 -14.00 -6.19
CA THR A 234 -12.45 -14.62 -7.35
C THR A 234 -11.87 -13.55 -8.27
N TYR A 235 -10.76 -13.87 -8.92
CA TYR A 235 -9.98 -12.97 -9.76
C TYR A 235 -9.66 -13.65 -11.08
N ASN A 236 -10.30 -13.21 -12.17
CA ASN A 236 -9.98 -13.70 -13.50
C ASN A 236 -9.10 -12.70 -14.25
N PRO A 237 -7.79 -12.99 -14.45
CA PRO A 237 -6.88 -12.02 -15.05
C PRO A 237 -7.20 -11.72 -16.51
N LEU A 238 -7.84 -12.65 -17.24
CA LEU A 238 -8.22 -12.43 -18.64
C LEU A 238 -9.35 -11.41 -18.76
N LYS A 239 -10.15 -11.18 -17.71
CA LYS A 239 -11.25 -10.20 -17.74
C LYS A 239 -10.75 -8.80 -18.11
N TYR A 240 -9.55 -8.46 -17.69
CA TYR A 240 -8.97 -7.12 -17.83
C TYR A 240 -8.06 -6.95 -19.05
N CYS A 241 -8.07 -7.93 -19.98
CA CYS A 241 -7.47 -7.77 -21.30
C CYS A 241 -8.52 -7.20 -22.27
N TYR A 242 -8.33 -5.94 -22.65
CA TYR A 242 -9.21 -5.22 -23.57
C TYR A 242 -8.55 -5.00 -24.93
N ARG A 243 -7.23 -4.86 -24.95
CA ARG A 243 -6.42 -4.61 -26.16
C ARG A 243 -5.28 -5.63 -26.28
N GLU A 244 -4.67 -5.68 -27.46
CA GLU A 244 -3.53 -6.55 -27.77
C GLU A 244 -2.32 -6.32 -26.84
N ASP A 245 -2.08 -5.07 -26.45
CA ASP A 245 -1.03 -4.70 -25.49
C ASP A 245 -1.27 -5.32 -24.11
N ASP A 246 -2.52 -5.32 -23.63
CA ASP A 246 -2.89 -5.94 -22.35
C ASP A 246 -2.63 -7.45 -22.39
N VAL A 247 -2.95 -8.10 -23.52
CA VAL A 247 -2.70 -9.53 -23.73
C VAL A 247 -1.21 -9.84 -23.66
N ARG A 248 -0.38 -9.02 -24.32
CA ARG A 248 1.07 -9.19 -24.31
C ARG A 248 1.66 -8.99 -22.92
N LYS A 249 1.29 -7.91 -22.23
CA LYS A 249 1.70 -7.65 -20.84
C LYS A 249 1.32 -8.81 -19.94
N LEU A 250 0.07 -9.29 -20.03
CA LEU A 250 -0.41 -10.42 -19.23
C LEU A 250 0.42 -11.69 -19.47
N ALA A 251 0.69 -12.02 -20.73
CA ALA A 251 1.50 -13.19 -21.09
C ALA A 251 2.96 -13.07 -20.61
N MET A 252 3.58 -11.91 -20.79
CA MET A 252 4.96 -11.65 -20.33
C MET A 252 5.06 -11.71 -18.80
N THR A 253 4.16 -11.04 -18.09
CA THR A 253 4.15 -11.06 -16.62
C THR A 253 3.90 -12.47 -16.10
N PHE A 254 3.01 -13.27 -16.74
CA PHE A 254 2.85 -14.68 -16.38
C PHE A 254 4.13 -15.48 -16.59
N ALA A 255 4.77 -15.35 -17.75
CA ALA A 255 6.00 -16.08 -18.07
C ALA A 255 7.12 -15.80 -17.07
N ARG A 256 7.27 -14.53 -16.65
CA ARG A 256 8.26 -14.05 -15.69
C ARG A 256 7.94 -14.45 -14.25
N THR A 257 6.72 -14.22 -13.79
CA THR A 257 6.33 -14.47 -12.38
C THR A 257 6.26 -15.95 -12.01
N THR A 258 6.08 -16.84 -13.01
CA THR A 258 6.07 -18.29 -12.82
C THR A 258 7.43 -18.95 -13.01
N ASP A 259 8.48 -18.17 -13.30
CA ASP A 259 9.85 -18.69 -13.38
C ASP A 259 10.53 -18.63 -12.01
N PRO A 260 10.88 -19.77 -11.39
CA PRO A 260 11.58 -19.80 -10.10
C PRO A 260 12.94 -19.09 -10.14
N SER A 261 13.50 -18.86 -11.34
CA SER A 261 14.79 -18.22 -11.57
C SER A 261 14.69 -16.74 -11.93
N ALA A 262 13.51 -16.12 -11.90
CA ALA A 262 13.25 -14.75 -12.38
C ALA A 262 14.08 -13.63 -11.70
N GLY A 263 14.80 -13.93 -10.61
CA GLY A 263 15.75 -13.02 -9.97
C GLY A 263 17.22 -13.22 -10.35
N LYS A 264 17.59 -14.30 -11.05
CA LYS A 264 18.99 -14.59 -11.41
C LYS A 264 19.21 -14.28 -12.89
N ALA A 265 19.90 -13.17 -13.15
CA ALA A 265 20.31 -12.72 -14.49
C ALA A 265 21.34 -13.62 -15.20
N THR A 266 21.33 -14.93 -14.96
CA THR A 266 22.30 -15.86 -15.53
C THR A 266 21.66 -16.81 -16.55
N GLY A 267 21.77 -16.43 -17.83
CA GLY A 267 22.00 -17.38 -18.93
C GLY A 267 20.83 -18.19 -19.48
N LYS A 268 19.57 -17.77 -19.31
CA LYS A 268 18.45 -18.36 -20.06
C LYS A 268 18.34 -17.71 -21.43
N ASP A 269 18.24 -18.53 -22.48
CA ASP A 269 18.08 -18.07 -23.87
C ASP A 269 16.71 -17.38 -24.04
N PRO A 270 16.66 -16.07 -24.34
CA PRO A 270 15.42 -15.28 -24.43
C PRO A 270 14.36 -15.88 -25.36
N PHE A 271 14.80 -16.64 -26.36
CA PHE A 271 13.96 -17.25 -27.38
C PHE A 271 12.84 -18.13 -26.80
N TRP A 272 13.09 -18.86 -25.72
CA TRP A 272 12.09 -19.75 -25.11
C TRP A 272 10.93 -18.98 -24.46
N ASP A 273 11.26 -17.88 -23.80
CA ASP A 273 10.28 -17.01 -23.15
C ASP A 273 9.48 -16.23 -24.20
N ASP A 274 10.13 -15.80 -25.29
CA ASP A 274 9.46 -15.14 -26.42
C ASP A 274 8.48 -16.08 -27.13
N ALA A 275 8.88 -17.34 -27.40
CA ALA A 275 8.01 -18.33 -28.02
C ALA A 275 6.81 -18.69 -27.13
N MET A 276 7.02 -18.85 -25.81
CA MET A 276 5.93 -19.07 -24.85
C MET A 276 4.98 -17.86 -24.79
N THR A 277 5.54 -16.65 -24.81
CA THR A 277 4.75 -15.41 -24.83
C THR A 277 3.88 -15.34 -26.10
N MET A 278 4.42 -15.69 -27.26
CA MET A 278 3.66 -15.74 -28.52
C MET A 278 2.51 -16.75 -28.47
N LEU A 279 2.78 -17.97 -27.97
CA LEU A 279 1.74 -18.99 -27.78
C LEU A 279 0.62 -18.48 -26.86
N MET A 280 0.97 -17.94 -25.70
CA MET A 280 -0.02 -17.42 -24.75
C MET A 280 -0.77 -16.21 -25.31
N CYS A 281 -0.12 -15.31 -26.05
CA CYS A 281 -0.79 -14.21 -26.72
C CYS A 281 -1.83 -14.72 -27.72
N ALA A 282 -1.50 -15.76 -28.48
CA ALA A 282 -2.41 -16.38 -29.43
C ALA A 282 -3.64 -16.96 -28.74
N GLU A 283 -3.44 -17.72 -27.66
CA GLU A 283 -4.50 -18.38 -26.89
C GLU A 283 -5.38 -17.38 -26.12
N ILE A 284 -4.80 -16.40 -25.44
CA ILE A 284 -5.55 -15.36 -24.72
C ILE A 284 -6.37 -14.53 -25.71
N SER A 285 -5.76 -14.11 -26.82
CA SER A 285 -6.44 -13.33 -27.85
C SER A 285 -7.62 -14.12 -28.46
N LEU A 286 -7.42 -15.40 -28.77
CA LEU A 286 -8.47 -16.31 -29.25
C LEU A 286 -9.66 -16.38 -28.28
N LEU A 287 -9.41 -16.47 -26.98
CA LEU A 287 -10.46 -16.63 -25.97
C LEU A 287 -11.13 -15.32 -25.54
N LYS A 288 -10.42 -14.18 -25.60
CA LYS A 288 -10.85 -12.94 -24.92
C LYS A 288 -11.10 -11.74 -25.83
N LEU A 289 -10.31 -11.55 -26.89
CA LEU A 289 -10.46 -10.37 -27.74
C LEU A 289 -11.59 -10.59 -28.74
N ILE A 290 -12.44 -9.57 -28.90
CA ILE A 290 -13.51 -9.57 -29.89
C ILE A 290 -12.97 -8.89 -31.14
N PRO A 291 -12.86 -9.60 -32.28
CA PRO A 291 -12.41 -8.99 -33.54
C PRO A 291 -13.39 -7.93 -34.03
N ASP A 292 -12.86 -6.91 -34.74
CA ASP A 292 -13.67 -5.83 -35.30
C ASP A 292 -14.79 -6.38 -36.18
N GLY A 293 -16.03 -5.99 -35.90
CA GLY A 293 -17.21 -6.44 -36.66
C GLY A 293 -17.83 -7.76 -36.18
N LEU A 294 -17.33 -8.36 -35.09
CA LEU A 294 -17.94 -9.52 -34.44
C LEU A 294 -18.51 -9.14 -33.06
N ASP A 295 -19.41 -9.99 -32.54
CA ASP A 295 -20.08 -9.82 -31.24
C ASP A 295 -19.46 -10.64 -30.11
N LYS A 296 -18.65 -11.65 -30.44
CA LYS A 296 -18.02 -12.59 -29.51
C LYS A 296 -16.60 -12.98 -29.96
N PRO A 297 -15.74 -13.45 -29.04
CA PRO A 297 -14.40 -13.93 -29.40
C PRO A 297 -14.47 -15.27 -30.16
N TYR A 298 -13.42 -15.59 -30.92
CA TYR A 298 -13.34 -16.84 -31.69
C TYR A 298 -13.50 -18.10 -30.83
N GLY A 299 -12.97 -18.07 -29.59
CA GLY A 299 -13.12 -19.16 -28.61
C GLY A 299 -14.57 -19.51 -28.24
N GLN A 300 -15.52 -18.65 -28.61
CA GLN A 300 -16.96 -18.83 -28.39
C GLN A 300 -17.76 -19.08 -29.69
N MET A 301 -17.08 -19.33 -30.81
CA MET A 301 -17.69 -19.62 -32.11
C MET A 301 -17.74 -21.12 -32.38
N THR A 302 -18.91 -21.64 -32.76
CA THR A 302 -19.11 -23.08 -32.98
C THR A 302 -18.45 -23.52 -34.29
N GLU A 303 -18.41 -22.63 -35.27
CA GLU A 303 -17.80 -22.79 -36.58
C GLU A 303 -16.29 -23.03 -36.48
N ILE A 304 -15.65 -22.43 -35.47
CA ILE A 304 -14.20 -22.49 -35.26
C ILE A 304 -13.84 -23.57 -34.24
N MET A 305 -14.53 -23.57 -33.10
CA MET A 305 -14.20 -24.42 -31.94
C MET A 305 -14.96 -25.76 -31.92
N GLY A 306 -16.05 -25.88 -32.68
CA GLY A 306 -16.93 -27.05 -32.64
C GLY A 306 -17.53 -27.31 -31.26
N GLU A 307 -17.37 -28.54 -30.77
CA GLU A 307 -17.78 -28.95 -29.42
C GLU A 307 -16.84 -28.45 -28.31
N GLN A 308 -15.77 -27.73 -28.65
CA GLN A 308 -14.73 -27.27 -27.72
C GLN A 308 -14.86 -25.76 -27.39
N ILE A 309 -16.06 -25.21 -27.30
CA ILE A 309 -16.26 -23.80 -26.89
C ILE A 309 -15.67 -23.57 -25.49
N MET A 310 -14.89 -22.51 -25.35
CA MET A 310 -14.14 -22.19 -24.13
C MET A 310 -14.40 -20.75 -23.68
N ALA A 311 -14.50 -20.57 -22.36
CA ALA A 311 -14.56 -19.26 -21.72
C ALA A 311 -13.15 -18.68 -21.53
N PRO A 312 -12.98 -17.35 -21.44
CA PRO A 312 -11.68 -16.74 -21.18
C PRO A 312 -11.26 -16.93 -19.72
N CYS A 313 -10.50 -18.00 -19.44
CA CYS A 313 -9.85 -18.23 -18.15
C CYS A 313 -8.55 -19.04 -18.33
N PHE A 314 -7.67 -18.98 -17.33
CA PHE A 314 -6.38 -19.68 -17.37
C PHE A 314 -6.49 -21.21 -17.45
N SER A 315 -7.55 -21.78 -16.87
CA SER A 315 -7.80 -23.23 -16.96
C SER A 315 -8.09 -23.67 -18.41
N ASN A 316 -8.75 -22.82 -19.21
CA ASN A 316 -8.95 -23.09 -20.64
C ASN A 316 -7.70 -22.82 -21.48
N ILE A 317 -6.82 -21.89 -21.10
CA ILE A 317 -5.48 -21.77 -21.70
C ILE A 317 -4.70 -23.07 -21.49
N ALA A 318 -4.71 -23.63 -20.27
CA ALA A 318 -4.08 -24.91 -19.99
C ALA A 318 -4.61 -26.04 -20.88
N GLU A 319 -5.92 -26.06 -21.16
CA GLU A 319 -6.52 -27.03 -22.08
C GLU A 319 -6.11 -26.81 -23.54
N LEU A 320 -6.00 -25.56 -24.00
CA LEU A 320 -5.50 -25.23 -25.34
C LEU A 320 -4.08 -25.78 -25.56
N VAL A 321 -3.18 -25.58 -24.58
CA VAL A 321 -1.83 -26.14 -24.61
C VAL A 321 -1.84 -27.68 -24.66
N ARG A 322 -2.77 -28.34 -23.95
CA ARG A 322 -2.87 -29.81 -24.01
C ARG A 322 -3.36 -30.32 -25.35
N ILE A 323 -4.33 -29.66 -25.97
CA ILE A 323 -4.82 -30.08 -27.29
C ILE A 323 -3.80 -29.78 -28.39
N ALA A 324 -2.86 -28.85 -28.17
CA ALA A 324 -1.71 -28.64 -29.05
C ALA A 324 -0.80 -29.88 -29.16
N ASN A 325 -0.74 -30.70 -28.12
CA ASN A 325 -0.01 -31.98 -28.13
C ASN A 325 -0.83 -33.17 -28.68
N LYS A 326 -2.08 -32.94 -29.12
CA LYS A 326 -2.94 -33.99 -29.68
C LYS A 326 -3.11 -33.75 -31.18
N LYS A 327 -2.86 -34.77 -32.00
CA LYS A 327 -3.17 -34.72 -33.43
C LYS A 327 -4.67 -34.57 -33.65
N TRP A 328 -5.03 -33.81 -34.68
CA TRP A 328 -6.42 -33.65 -35.08
C TRP A 328 -6.98 -34.95 -35.66
N SER A 329 -8.26 -35.24 -35.39
CA SER A 329 -9.01 -36.34 -36.00
C SER A 329 -10.46 -35.90 -36.21
N PRO A 330 -11.20 -36.45 -37.19
CA PRO A 330 -12.61 -36.09 -37.42
C PRO A 330 -13.50 -36.29 -36.19
N SER A 331 -13.16 -37.24 -35.32
CA SER A 331 -13.87 -37.55 -34.07
C SER A 331 -13.52 -36.63 -32.88
N CYS A 332 -12.60 -35.66 -33.04
CA CYS A 332 -12.14 -34.85 -31.92
C CYS A 332 -13.09 -33.70 -31.54
N GLY A 333 -14.17 -33.50 -32.30
CA GLY A 333 -15.18 -32.47 -32.05
C GLY A 333 -14.78 -31.07 -32.50
N ILE A 334 -13.65 -30.89 -33.21
CA ILE A 334 -13.24 -29.62 -33.83
C ILE A 334 -13.42 -29.77 -35.35
N PRO A 335 -14.26 -28.93 -36.00
CA PRO A 335 -14.49 -29.02 -37.44
C PRO A 335 -13.25 -28.61 -38.24
N LEU A 336 -13.22 -28.91 -39.53
CA LEU A 336 -12.33 -28.24 -40.49
C LEU A 336 -13.20 -27.50 -41.49
N LEU A 337 -13.00 -26.19 -41.58
CA LEU A 337 -13.71 -25.36 -42.55
C LEU A 337 -13.31 -25.72 -43.99
N PRO A 338 -14.17 -25.45 -44.99
CA PRO A 338 -13.85 -25.71 -46.39
C PRO A 338 -12.52 -25.06 -46.80
N GLY A 339 -11.64 -25.83 -47.44
CA GLY A 339 -10.33 -25.34 -47.90
C GLY A 339 -9.19 -25.46 -46.87
N VAL A 340 -9.50 -25.73 -45.60
CA VAL A 340 -8.47 -25.95 -44.57
C VAL A 340 -7.75 -27.29 -44.81
N LYS A 341 -6.41 -27.25 -44.84
CA LYS A 341 -5.55 -28.43 -44.90
C LYS A 341 -4.54 -28.37 -43.76
N LEU A 342 -4.49 -29.44 -42.97
CA LEU A 342 -3.47 -29.64 -41.95
C LEU A 342 -2.26 -30.37 -42.55
N GLY A 343 -1.08 -30.12 -42.00
CA GLY A 343 0.14 -30.82 -42.42
C GLY A 343 0.22 -32.26 -41.91
N ASP A 344 1.18 -33.02 -42.43
CA ASP A 344 1.42 -34.44 -42.06
C ASP A 344 2.27 -34.62 -40.79
N GLY A 345 2.43 -33.56 -40.00
CA GLY A 345 3.27 -33.55 -38.80
C GLY A 345 2.89 -34.61 -37.76
N LYS A 346 3.88 -35.00 -36.93
CA LYS A 346 3.68 -35.89 -35.77
C LYS A 346 2.88 -35.17 -34.66
N ASN A 347 2.41 -35.94 -33.67
CA ASN A 347 1.87 -35.37 -32.43
C ASN A 347 2.90 -34.36 -31.85
N ASN A 348 2.44 -33.21 -31.36
CA ASN A 348 3.26 -32.10 -30.82
C ASN A 348 3.88 -31.14 -31.86
N THR A 349 3.42 -31.21 -33.12
CA THR A 349 3.76 -30.19 -34.13
C THR A 349 2.66 -29.14 -34.23
N ALA A 350 3.06 -27.87 -34.36
CA ALA A 350 2.13 -26.76 -34.59
C ALA A 350 1.32 -26.89 -35.90
N ASN A 351 1.65 -27.86 -36.77
CA ASN A 351 1.10 -27.97 -38.12
C ASN A 351 0.01 -29.05 -38.30
N ALA A 352 -0.18 -29.95 -37.31
CA ALA A 352 -1.13 -31.08 -37.41
C ALA A 352 -1.98 -31.30 -36.14
N SER A 353 -1.82 -30.42 -35.15
CA SER A 353 -2.50 -30.54 -33.86
C SER A 353 -3.95 -30.09 -33.92
N ARG A 354 -4.71 -30.44 -32.88
CA ARG A 354 -6.07 -29.92 -32.66
C ARG A 354 -6.08 -28.40 -32.50
N LEU A 355 -5.04 -27.83 -31.87
CA LEU A 355 -4.89 -26.38 -31.76
C LEU A 355 -4.62 -25.73 -33.13
N SER A 356 -3.80 -26.38 -33.96
CA SER A 356 -3.56 -25.97 -35.35
C SER A 356 -4.86 -25.88 -36.15
N ALA A 357 -5.73 -26.90 -36.04
CA ALA A 357 -7.04 -26.91 -36.67
C ALA A 357 -7.90 -25.68 -36.29
N ILE A 358 -7.88 -25.27 -35.02
CA ILE A 358 -8.60 -24.08 -34.56
C ILE A 358 -8.06 -22.82 -35.23
N PHE A 359 -6.74 -22.61 -35.26
CA PHE A 359 -6.16 -21.42 -35.89
C PHE A 359 -6.29 -21.41 -37.41
N GLU A 360 -6.24 -22.56 -38.06
CA GLU A 360 -6.53 -22.68 -39.49
C GLU A 360 -8.01 -22.40 -39.80
N ASN A 361 -8.93 -22.80 -38.92
CA ASN A 361 -10.33 -22.39 -39.02
C ASN A 361 -10.49 -20.88 -38.85
N VAL A 362 -9.77 -20.24 -37.92
CA VAL A 362 -9.77 -18.77 -37.80
C VAL A 362 -9.29 -18.12 -39.10
N ARG A 363 -8.21 -18.63 -39.71
CA ARG A 363 -7.70 -18.13 -40.99
C ARG A 363 -8.74 -18.25 -42.10
N ALA A 364 -9.37 -19.42 -42.25
CA ALA A 364 -10.39 -19.64 -43.26
C ALA A 364 -11.66 -18.81 -43.02
N PHE A 365 -12.06 -18.66 -41.76
CA PHE A 365 -13.20 -17.84 -41.36
C PHE A 365 -12.98 -16.36 -41.72
N GLU A 366 -11.80 -15.81 -41.40
CA GLU A 366 -11.48 -14.42 -41.76
C GLU A 366 -11.35 -14.22 -43.28
N ALA A 367 -10.81 -15.20 -44.01
CA ALA A 367 -10.76 -15.14 -45.48
C ALA A 367 -12.17 -15.06 -46.09
N GLN A 368 -13.10 -15.86 -45.59
CA GLN A 368 -14.50 -15.81 -46.01
C GLN A 368 -15.17 -14.48 -45.63
N ARG A 369 -14.86 -13.94 -44.44
CA ARG A 369 -15.42 -12.69 -43.94
C ARG A 369 -14.91 -11.46 -44.69
N GLN A 370 -13.65 -11.49 -45.13
CA GLN A 370 -12.98 -10.41 -45.85
C GLN A 370 -13.08 -10.56 -47.37
N ASP A 371 -13.69 -11.64 -47.87
CA ASP A 371 -13.83 -11.97 -49.30
C ASP A 371 -12.48 -11.93 -50.04
N CYS A 372 -11.45 -12.56 -49.45
CA CYS A 372 -10.11 -12.61 -50.02
C CYS A 372 -9.46 -13.99 -49.84
N ASP A 373 -8.29 -14.19 -50.47
CA ASP A 373 -7.52 -15.41 -50.30
C ASP A 373 -6.96 -15.51 -48.86
N PRO A 374 -6.90 -16.71 -48.25
CA PRO A 374 -6.32 -16.90 -46.91
C PRO A 374 -4.91 -16.34 -46.69
N SER A 375 -4.12 -16.15 -47.75
CA SER A 375 -2.79 -15.55 -47.68
C SER A 375 -2.80 -14.01 -47.62
N GLU A 376 -3.90 -13.37 -48.03
CA GLU A 376 -4.05 -11.92 -48.15
C GLU A 376 -4.89 -11.29 -47.02
N ILE A 377 -5.39 -12.10 -46.08
CA ILE A 377 -6.22 -11.62 -44.98
C ILE A 377 -5.49 -10.57 -44.13
N GLN A 378 -6.25 -9.59 -43.65
CA GLN A 378 -5.85 -8.79 -42.49
C GLN A 378 -5.92 -9.70 -41.27
N LYS A 379 -4.76 -10.26 -40.89
CA LYS A 379 -4.66 -11.27 -39.84
C LYS A 379 -5.05 -10.69 -38.47
N PRO A 380 -5.98 -11.32 -37.74
CA PRO A 380 -6.25 -10.95 -36.36
C PRO A 380 -5.04 -11.27 -35.48
N TYR A 381 -4.91 -10.56 -34.36
CA TYR A 381 -3.76 -10.69 -33.46
C TYR A 381 -3.48 -12.13 -33.00
N CYS A 382 -4.52 -12.91 -32.72
CA CYS A 382 -4.38 -14.31 -32.31
C CYS A 382 -3.65 -15.14 -33.39
N LEU A 383 -3.95 -14.91 -34.66
CA LEU A 383 -3.33 -15.62 -35.78
C LEU A 383 -1.90 -15.15 -36.05
N GLN A 384 -1.63 -13.85 -35.89
CA GLN A 384 -0.26 -13.30 -35.99
C GLN A 384 0.66 -13.93 -34.95
N CYS A 385 0.23 -13.99 -33.69
CA CYS A 385 0.98 -14.60 -32.61
C CYS A 385 1.15 -16.11 -32.79
N TRP A 386 0.12 -16.81 -33.28
CA TRP A 386 0.18 -18.23 -33.59
C TRP A 386 1.23 -18.51 -34.69
N GLU A 387 1.20 -17.76 -35.79
CA GLU A 387 2.19 -17.90 -36.86
C GLU A 387 3.61 -17.58 -36.37
N GLY A 388 3.77 -16.58 -35.50
CA GLY A 388 5.03 -16.27 -34.84
C GLY A 388 5.56 -17.43 -34.00
N PHE A 389 4.69 -18.12 -33.25
CA PHE A 389 5.05 -19.34 -32.53
C PHE A 389 5.41 -20.49 -33.48
N CYS A 390 4.69 -20.64 -34.61
CA CYS A 390 4.96 -21.67 -35.62
C CYS A 390 6.29 -21.50 -36.37
N LEU A 391 6.97 -20.34 -36.27
CA LEU A 391 8.33 -20.16 -36.78
C LEU A 391 9.36 -21.00 -36.01
N ALA A 392 9.05 -21.40 -34.77
CA ALA A 392 9.94 -22.22 -33.98
C ALA A 392 10.08 -23.65 -34.57
N PRO A 393 11.31 -24.21 -34.64
CA PRO A 393 11.50 -25.59 -35.08
C PRO A 393 10.68 -26.60 -34.27
N GLU A 394 10.32 -27.74 -34.85
CA GLU A 394 9.45 -28.77 -34.24
C GLU A 394 9.89 -29.21 -32.83
N LYS A 395 11.19 -29.49 -32.64
CA LYS A 395 11.74 -29.88 -31.33
C LYS A 395 11.61 -28.76 -30.28
N THR A 396 11.77 -27.52 -30.72
CA THR A 396 11.64 -26.34 -29.88
C THR A 396 10.20 -26.11 -29.49
N SER A 397 9.26 -26.08 -30.45
CA SER A 397 7.84 -25.87 -30.16
C SER A 397 7.28 -26.93 -29.20
N THR A 398 7.68 -28.20 -29.36
CA THR A 398 7.35 -29.27 -28.40
C THR A 398 7.85 -28.95 -26.98
N THR A 399 9.08 -28.45 -26.86
CA THR A 399 9.70 -28.11 -25.55
C THR A 399 9.03 -26.88 -24.92
N VAL A 400 8.65 -25.88 -25.72
CA VAL A 400 7.86 -24.73 -25.27
C VAL A 400 6.49 -25.18 -24.77
N LEU A 401 5.78 -26.04 -25.52
CA LEU A 401 4.47 -26.58 -25.11
C LEU A 401 4.56 -27.35 -23.80
N MET A 402 5.60 -28.17 -23.60
CA MET A 402 5.82 -28.89 -22.34
C MET A 402 6.10 -27.93 -21.16
N THR A 403 6.86 -26.86 -21.42
CA THR A 403 7.15 -25.83 -20.41
C THR A 403 5.89 -25.06 -20.03
N ALA A 404 5.11 -24.63 -21.04
CA ALA A 404 3.83 -23.94 -20.83
C ALA A 404 2.83 -24.83 -20.07
N ALA A 405 2.69 -26.10 -20.47
CA ALA A 405 1.81 -27.06 -19.79
C ALA A 405 2.19 -27.24 -18.32
N THR A 406 3.49 -27.31 -18.02
CA THR A 406 3.98 -27.45 -16.64
C THR A 406 3.67 -26.20 -15.82
N LYS A 407 3.89 -24.99 -16.37
CA LYS A 407 3.58 -23.72 -15.71
C LYS A 407 2.07 -23.51 -15.50
N LEU A 408 1.23 -23.97 -16.43
CA LEU A 408 -0.22 -23.81 -16.38
C LEU A 408 -0.94 -24.90 -15.55
N ASN A 409 -0.28 -26.02 -15.22
CA ASN A 409 -0.87 -27.12 -14.44
C ASN A 409 -1.39 -26.67 -13.06
N VAL A 410 -0.89 -25.55 -12.54
CA VAL A 410 -1.42 -24.95 -11.31
C VAL A 410 -2.92 -24.63 -11.38
N PHE A 411 -3.44 -24.28 -12.56
CA PHE A 411 -4.87 -24.00 -12.79
C PHE A 411 -5.73 -25.25 -12.96
N ASP A 412 -5.13 -26.43 -12.85
CA ASP A 412 -5.86 -27.70 -12.80
C ASP A 412 -6.30 -28.11 -11.41
N ILE A 413 -5.66 -27.53 -10.40
CA ILE A 413 -6.06 -27.67 -9.01
C ILE A 413 -7.42 -27.00 -8.85
N LYS A 414 -8.42 -27.76 -8.39
CA LYS A 414 -9.81 -27.32 -8.31
C LYS A 414 -9.94 -26.00 -7.55
N GLU A 415 -9.26 -25.89 -6.41
CA GLU A 415 -9.31 -24.73 -5.53
C GLU A 415 -8.70 -23.48 -6.17
N VAL A 416 -7.62 -23.64 -6.96
CA VAL A 416 -7.00 -22.52 -7.71
C VAL A 416 -7.91 -22.11 -8.86
N ARG A 417 -8.48 -23.09 -9.56
CA ARG A 417 -9.41 -22.87 -10.66
C ARG A 417 -10.65 -22.08 -10.20
N GLU A 418 -11.25 -22.49 -9.10
CA GLU A 418 -12.41 -21.79 -8.50
C GLU A 418 -12.08 -20.34 -8.13
N LEU A 419 -10.85 -20.07 -7.70
CA LEU A 419 -10.36 -18.72 -7.43
C LEU A 419 -10.14 -17.87 -8.70
N THR A 420 -9.81 -18.49 -9.83
CA THR A 420 -9.33 -17.74 -11.02
C THR A 420 -10.21 -17.80 -12.27
N ASP A 421 -11.21 -18.68 -12.31
CA ASP A 421 -12.08 -18.82 -13.49
C ASP A 421 -13.13 -17.71 -13.60
N THR A 422 -13.58 -17.18 -12.45
CA THR A 422 -14.57 -16.11 -12.38
C THR A 422 -13.95 -14.86 -11.75
N ASP A 423 -14.64 -13.73 -11.88
CA ASP A 423 -14.19 -12.48 -11.29
C ASP A 423 -15.31 -11.81 -10.48
N THR A 424 -15.08 -11.69 -9.18
CA THR A 424 -15.94 -10.95 -8.23
C THR A 424 -15.16 -9.82 -7.54
N ILE A 425 -13.84 -9.76 -7.74
CA ILE A 425 -13.03 -8.65 -7.25
C ILE A 425 -13.30 -7.37 -8.04
N GLU A 426 -13.55 -7.41 -9.34
CA GLU A 426 -13.87 -6.21 -10.14
C GLU A 426 -12.83 -5.08 -9.98
N LEU A 427 -11.57 -5.38 -10.29
CA LEU A 427 -10.44 -4.42 -10.20
C LEU A 427 -10.70 -3.13 -11.00
N ASP A 428 -11.52 -3.22 -12.05
CA ASP A 428 -11.97 -2.09 -12.88
C ASP A 428 -12.83 -1.07 -12.12
N LYS A 429 -13.35 -1.38 -10.93
CA LYS A 429 -14.07 -0.40 -10.10
C LYS A 429 -13.19 0.32 -9.08
N PHE A 430 -11.96 -0.18 -8.85
CA PHE A 430 -11.05 0.39 -7.87
C PHE A 430 -10.63 1.82 -8.26
N GLY A 431 -10.35 2.65 -7.26
CA GLY A 431 -9.95 4.05 -7.43
C GLY A 431 -11.11 5.03 -7.66
N THR A 432 -12.33 4.56 -7.90
CA THR A 432 -13.55 5.39 -8.06
C THR A 432 -14.60 5.13 -6.97
N GLN A 433 -14.32 4.21 -6.05
CA GLN A 433 -15.17 3.91 -4.88
C GLN A 433 -14.28 3.54 -3.69
N ARG A 434 -14.86 3.46 -2.48
CA ARG A 434 -14.15 3.07 -1.27
C ARG A 434 -13.98 1.55 -1.22
N ASP A 435 -12.92 1.03 -1.85
CA ASP A 435 -12.57 -0.39 -1.82
C ASP A 435 -11.49 -0.68 -0.78
N ALA A 436 -11.61 -1.85 -0.14
CA ALA A 436 -10.57 -2.44 0.69
C ALA A 436 -10.37 -3.90 0.29
N LEU A 437 -9.25 -4.22 -0.36
CA LEU A 437 -8.90 -5.58 -0.76
C LEU A 437 -7.84 -6.15 0.18
N PHE A 438 -8.13 -7.31 0.79
CA PHE A 438 -7.14 -8.05 1.56
C PHE A 438 -6.65 -9.27 0.79
N LEU A 439 -5.34 -9.36 0.60
CA LEU A 439 -4.67 -10.49 -0.03
C LEU A 439 -4.13 -11.39 1.08
N ILE A 440 -4.81 -12.51 1.33
CA ILE A 440 -4.42 -13.44 2.38
C ILE A 440 -3.44 -14.44 1.80
N ILE A 441 -2.20 -14.33 2.28
CA ILE A 441 -1.09 -15.13 1.78
C ILE A 441 -0.54 -16.09 2.86
N PRO A 442 -0.07 -17.29 2.47
CA PRO A 442 0.68 -18.16 3.34
C PRO A 442 2.00 -17.50 3.78
N PRO A 443 2.41 -17.64 5.07
CA PRO A 443 3.65 -17.06 5.56
C PRO A 443 4.92 -17.86 5.17
N GLN A 444 4.77 -19.15 4.84
CA GLN A 444 5.88 -20.07 4.58
C GLN A 444 5.84 -20.66 3.17
N ASP A 445 4.65 -21.05 2.71
CA ASP A 445 4.46 -21.55 1.36
C ASP A 445 4.45 -20.38 0.37
N LYS A 446 5.24 -20.49 -0.71
CA LYS A 446 5.33 -19.48 -1.76
C LYS A 446 4.76 -19.94 -3.10
N THR A 447 4.25 -21.17 -3.15
CA THR A 447 3.80 -21.85 -4.37
C THR A 447 2.85 -21.01 -5.22
N TYR A 448 1.92 -20.29 -4.59
CA TYR A 448 0.87 -19.52 -5.29
C TYR A 448 1.07 -18.00 -5.22
N ASN A 449 2.21 -17.52 -4.73
CA ASN A 449 2.42 -16.07 -4.53
C ASN A 449 2.46 -15.30 -5.86
N PHE A 450 2.80 -15.98 -6.96
CA PHE A 450 2.72 -15.40 -8.30
C PHE A 450 1.31 -14.86 -8.63
N LEU A 451 0.23 -15.47 -8.11
CA LEU A 451 -1.14 -14.95 -8.29
C LEU A 451 -1.32 -13.57 -7.65
N THR A 452 -0.66 -13.35 -6.51
CA THR A 452 -0.68 -12.07 -5.79
C THR A 452 0.14 -11.02 -6.53
N ALA A 453 1.35 -11.36 -6.95
CA ALA A 453 2.19 -10.49 -7.79
C ALA A 453 1.47 -10.09 -9.09
N PHE A 454 0.80 -11.05 -9.72
CA PHE A 454 0.05 -10.85 -10.95
C PHE A 454 -1.16 -9.94 -10.77
N LEU A 455 -1.91 -10.12 -9.69
CA LEU A 455 -3.01 -9.21 -9.31
C LEU A 455 -2.48 -7.79 -9.08
N TYR A 456 -1.36 -7.62 -8.37
CA TYR A 456 -0.76 -6.31 -8.16
C TYR A 456 -0.36 -5.64 -9.47
N ALA A 457 0.37 -6.34 -10.35
CA ALA A 457 0.80 -5.80 -11.63
C ALA A 457 -0.39 -5.32 -12.47
N GLN A 458 -1.44 -6.14 -12.56
CA GLN A 458 -2.64 -5.79 -13.32
C GLN A 458 -3.42 -4.63 -12.67
N LEU A 459 -3.51 -4.59 -11.34
CA LEU A 459 -4.16 -3.49 -10.63
C LEU A 459 -3.44 -2.16 -10.85
N PHE A 460 -2.10 -2.12 -10.81
CA PHE A 460 -1.35 -0.89 -11.12
C PHE A 460 -1.65 -0.38 -12.54
N ASP A 461 -1.62 -1.28 -13.54
CA ASP A 461 -1.91 -0.94 -14.93
C ASP A 461 -3.35 -0.40 -15.10
N ILE A 462 -4.34 -1.02 -14.44
CA ILE A 462 -5.74 -0.54 -14.44
C ILE A 462 -5.85 0.86 -13.83
N LEU A 463 -5.23 1.11 -12.68
CA LEU A 463 -5.29 2.43 -12.02
C LEU A 463 -4.62 3.52 -12.87
N TYR A 464 -3.51 3.20 -13.54
CA TYR A 464 -2.84 4.12 -14.45
C TYR A 464 -3.69 4.41 -15.69
N ARG A 465 -4.27 3.38 -16.31
CA ARG A 465 -5.17 3.54 -17.46
C ARG A 465 -6.38 4.40 -17.09
N LYS A 466 -6.98 4.19 -15.91
CA LYS A 466 -8.09 5.02 -15.44
C LYS A 466 -7.74 6.50 -15.42
N CYS A 467 -6.58 6.85 -14.86
CA CYS A 467 -6.17 8.24 -14.77
C CYS A 467 -5.87 8.86 -16.14
N ASN A 468 -5.29 8.07 -17.06
CA ASN A 468 -4.88 8.55 -18.38
C ASN A 468 -6.01 8.60 -19.40
N GLU A 469 -6.97 7.66 -19.33
CA GLU A 469 -7.99 7.46 -20.37
C GLU A 469 -9.43 7.66 -19.87
N SER A 470 -9.77 7.17 -18.67
CA SER A 470 -11.18 7.01 -18.26
C SER A 470 -11.73 8.11 -17.36
N LEU A 471 -10.89 8.84 -16.64
CA LEU A 471 -11.32 9.87 -15.68
C LEU A 471 -11.54 11.25 -16.31
N ALA A 472 -11.26 11.41 -17.60
CA ALA A 472 -11.57 12.63 -18.33
C ALA A 472 -13.10 12.86 -18.39
N GLY A 473 -13.54 14.10 -18.13
CA GLY A 473 -14.96 14.48 -18.17
C GLY A 473 -15.81 13.97 -17.00
N THR A 474 -15.21 13.32 -16.01
CA THR A 474 -15.90 12.83 -14.80
C THR A 474 -16.13 13.96 -13.79
N SER A 475 -16.95 13.68 -12.76
CA SER A 475 -17.09 14.57 -11.60
C SER A 475 -17.18 13.78 -10.31
N ASP A 476 -16.76 14.41 -9.22
CA ASP A 476 -16.66 13.79 -7.90
C ASP A 476 -17.24 14.73 -6.84
N VAL A 477 -17.88 14.16 -5.84
CA VAL A 477 -18.41 14.89 -4.68
C VAL A 477 -17.48 14.69 -3.48
N TYR A 478 -17.08 15.81 -2.86
CA TYR A 478 -16.25 15.81 -1.66
C TYR A 478 -16.91 16.61 -0.55
N ILE A 479 -16.73 16.18 0.69
CA ILE A 479 -17.06 16.97 1.89
C ILE A 479 -15.84 17.81 2.26
N ASN A 480 -16.04 19.14 2.40
CA ASN A 480 -14.99 20.10 2.75
C ASN A 480 -13.72 19.96 1.87
N ASP A 481 -13.90 19.64 0.58
CA ASP A 481 -12.84 19.39 -0.41
C ASP A 481 -11.84 18.26 -0.05
N LYS A 482 -12.21 17.34 0.84
CA LYS A 482 -11.30 16.30 1.36
C LYS A 482 -11.89 14.91 1.38
N GLU A 483 -13.00 14.72 2.10
CA GLU A 483 -13.59 13.40 2.25
C GLU A 483 -14.39 13.05 0.98
N PHE A 484 -13.91 12.06 0.22
CA PHE A 484 -14.58 11.56 -0.97
C PHE A 484 -15.95 10.94 -0.63
N VAL A 485 -17.00 11.36 -1.33
CA VAL A 485 -18.37 10.86 -1.15
C VAL A 485 -18.75 9.94 -2.30
N LYS A 486 -18.63 10.42 -3.54
CA LYS A 486 -19.14 9.72 -4.72
C LYS A 486 -18.46 10.18 -6.00
N HIS A 487 -18.27 9.24 -6.91
CA HIS A 487 -17.79 9.45 -8.27
C HIS A 487 -18.97 9.36 -9.26
N PHE A 488 -18.92 10.17 -10.32
CA PHE A 488 -19.84 10.15 -11.45
C PHE A 488 -19.05 9.98 -12.74
N SER A 489 -19.44 9.01 -13.57
CA SER A 489 -18.79 8.75 -14.86
C SER A 489 -18.99 9.93 -15.82
N ALA A 490 -18.26 9.94 -16.93
CA ALA A 490 -18.49 10.92 -17.99
C ALA A 490 -19.93 10.85 -18.53
N GLU A 491 -20.54 9.66 -18.61
CA GLU A 491 -21.94 9.53 -19.02
C GLU A 491 -22.88 10.12 -17.97
N ASP A 492 -22.62 9.90 -16.68
CA ASP A 492 -23.44 10.47 -15.61
C ASP A 492 -23.43 12.00 -15.62
N VAL A 493 -22.28 12.62 -15.91
CA VAL A 493 -22.12 14.07 -16.04
C VAL A 493 -22.87 14.61 -17.26
N ILE A 494 -22.81 13.91 -18.39
CA ILE A 494 -23.58 14.27 -19.60
C ILE A 494 -25.09 14.22 -19.31
N LEU A 495 -25.53 13.26 -18.50
CA LEU A 495 -26.92 13.12 -18.06
C LEU A 495 -27.29 14.02 -16.85
N GLU A 496 -26.39 14.91 -16.43
CA GLU A 496 -26.54 15.83 -15.29
C GLU A 496 -26.90 15.17 -13.95
N ARG A 497 -26.53 13.88 -13.77
CA ARG A 497 -26.82 13.13 -12.53
C ARG A 497 -26.05 13.67 -11.32
N ASP A 498 -24.83 14.14 -11.55
CA ASP A 498 -23.99 14.83 -10.58
C ASP A 498 -24.65 16.10 -10.02
N LYS A 499 -25.22 16.94 -10.91
CA LYS A 499 -25.92 18.17 -10.55
C LYS A 499 -27.21 17.87 -9.81
N ASN A 500 -27.95 16.86 -10.25
CA ASN A 500 -29.18 16.41 -9.59
C ASN A 500 -28.90 15.87 -8.18
N PHE A 501 -27.82 15.11 -8.01
CA PHE A 501 -27.36 14.63 -6.70
C PHE A 501 -27.01 15.79 -5.76
N MET A 502 -26.25 16.78 -6.24
CA MET A 502 -25.92 17.99 -5.46
C MET A 502 -27.16 18.82 -5.10
N LYS A 503 -28.15 18.88 -6.00
CA LYS A 503 -29.44 19.53 -5.73
C LYS A 503 -30.21 18.80 -4.63
N ALA A 504 -30.27 17.47 -4.68
CA ALA A 504 -30.92 16.66 -3.64
C ALA A 504 -30.29 16.86 -2.25
N ILE A 505 -28.95 16.97 -2.16
CA ILE A 505 -28.26 17.32 -0.91
C ILE A 505 -28.72 18.69 -0.39
N LYS A 506 -28.77 19.70 -1.25
CA LYS A 506 -29.17 21.08 -0.89
C LYS A 506 -30.65 21.17 -0.48
N GLU A 507 -31.50 20.35 -1.07
CA GLU A 507 -32.92 20.22 -0.72
C GLU A 507 -33.14 19.41 0.57
N GLY A 508 -32.08 18.86 1.18
CA GLY A 508 -32.18 18.08 2.41
C GLY A 508 -32.75 16.68 2.22
N LYS A 509 -32.72 16.12 1.00
CA LYS A 509 -33.15 14.75 0.68
C LYS A 509 -32.10 13.70 1.09
N VAL A 510 -31.57 13.84 2.30
CA VAL A 510 -30.56 12.95 2.87
C VAL A 510 -31.17 12.24 4.07
N ILE A 511 -31.17 10.91 4.04
CA ILE A 511 -31.77 10.06 5.08
C ILE A 511 -30.68 9.17 5.66
N ALA A 512 -30.67 9.04 6.99
CA ALA A 512 -29.90 8.04 7.71
C ALA A 512 -30.86 6.97 8.25
N GLU A 513 -30.84 5.78 7.65
CA GLU A 513 -31.72 4.66 8.00
C GLU A 513 -30.97 3.67 8.90
N LYS A 514 -31.54 3.37 10.07
CA LYS A 514 -30.96 2.39 11.00
C LYS A 514 -31.18 0.97 10.48
N VAL A 515 -30.13 0.17 10.46
CA VAL A 515 -30.17 -1.27 10.16
C VAL A 515 -29.66 -2.02 11.38
N ASP A 516 -30.53 -2.84 11.98
CA ASP A 516 -30.18 -3.69 13.11
C ASP A 516 -29.50 -4.98 12.61
N VAL A 517 -28.46 -5.45 13.33
CA VAL A 517 -27.72 -6.67 12.98
C VAL A 517 -28.04 -7.79 13.95
N SER A 518 -27.55 -7.73 15.18
CA SER A 518 -27.87 -8.70 16.25
C SER A 518 -28.27 -8.04 17.57
N GLY A 519 -28.37 -6.71 17.62
CA GLY A 519 -28.91 -5.93 18.72
C GLY A 519 -27.84 -5.40 19.68
N VAL A 520 -28.24 -5.22 20.94
CA VAL A 520 -27.37 -4.66 21.98
C VAL A 520 -26.71 -5.77 22.79
N HIS A 521 -25.39 -5.77 22.81
CA HIS A 521 -24.54 -6.72 23.53
C HIS A 521 -23.99 -6.09 24.80
N THR A 522 -23.89 -6.87 25.88
CA THR A 522 -23.32 -6.38 27.16
C THR A 522 -22.09 -7.18 27.54
N PHE A 523 -20.95 -6.50 27.66
CA PHE A 523 -19.67 -7.08 28.07
C PHE A 523 -19.27 -6.61 29.46
N LYS A 524 -18.47 -7.41 30.18
CA LYS A 524 -17.97 -7.09 31.53
C LYS A 524 -16.45 -7.19 31.58
N LYS A 525 -15.77 -6.16 32.10
CA LYS A 525 -14.33 -6.18 32.41
C LYS A 525 -14.05 -5.40 33.68
N ASN A 526 -13.44 -6.04 34.68
CA ASN A 526 -13.02 -5.44 35.95
C ASN A 526 -14.09 -4.52 36.57
N HIS A 527 -15.32 -5.04 36.72
CA HIS A 527 -16.52 -4.36 37.26
C HIS A 527 -17.21 -3.32 36.38
N ASN A 528 -16.62 -2.91 35.25
CA ASN A 528 -17.28 -2.03 34.29
C ASN A 528 -18.14 -2.84 33.31
N LYS A 529 -19.39 -2.41 33.12
CA LYS A 529 -20.28 -2.91 32.06
C LYS A 529 -20.16 -1.99 30.84
N ILE A 530 -19.99 -2.59 29.67
CA ILE A 530 -20.01 -1.87 28.40
C ILE A 530 -21.16 -2.44 27.58
N MET A 531 -21.98 -1.55 27.02
CA MET A 531 -23.04 -1.89 26.10
C MET A 531 -22.60 -1.51 24.69
N VAL A 532 -22.69 -2.44 23.75
CA VAL A 532 -22.35 -2.26 22.35
C VAL A 532 -23.61 -2.51 21.53
N ASP A 533 -24.15 -1.47 20.91
CA ASP A 533 -25.17 -1.59 19.88
C ASP A 533 -24.48 -1.93 18.56
N ASP A 534 -24.80 -3.08 17.98
CA ASP A 534 -24.17 -3.55 16.75
C ASP A 534 -24.94 -3.15 15.48
N SER A 535 -25.92 -2.24 15.58
CA SER A 535 -26.56 -1.63 14.42
C SER A 535 -25.60 -0.72 13.64
N TYR A 536 -26.00 -0.35 12.42
CA TYR A 536 -25.35 0.69 11.63
C TYR A 536 -26.39 1.53 10.91
N TYR A 537 -25.97 2.64 10.32
CA TYR A 537 -26.84 3.60 9.64
C TYR A 537 -26.46 3.69 8.17
N GLU A 538 -27.37 3.38 7.27
CA GLU A 538 -27.21 3.62 5.84
C GLU A 538 -27.58 5.05 5.50
N ILE A 539 -26.69 5.72 4.78
CA ILE A 539 -26.89 7.10 4.35
C ILE A 539 -27.28 7.07 2.88
N LYS A 540 -28.48 7.57 2.60
CA LYS A 540 -29.06 7.65 1.26
C LYS A 540 -29.33 9.09 0.87
N VAL A 541 -29.07 9.43 -0.39
CA VAL A 541 -29.38 10.73 -0.99
C VAL A 541 -30.37 10.48 -2.11
N ASP A 542 -31.57 11.05 -2.00
CA ASP A 542 -32.68 10.82 -2.95
C ASP A 542 -32.98 9.32 -3.19
N GLY A 543 -32.90 8.51 -2.12
CA GLY A 543 -33.10 7.06 -2.16
C GLY A 543 -31.88 6.25 -2.63
N GLU A 544 -30.86 6.90 -3.17
CA GLU A 544 -29.63 6.25 -3.61
C GLU A 544 -28.64 6.04 -2.47
N TYR A 545 -28.08 4.84 -2.32
CA TYR A 545 -27.06 4.53 -1.32
C TYR A 545 -25.77 5.32 -1.56
N VAL A 546 -25.22 5.90 -0.48
CA VAL A 546 -23.95 6.65 -0.51
C VAL A 546 -22.90 5.99 0.36
N THR A 547 -23.21 5.76 1.65
CA THR A 547 -22.24 5.21 2.61
C THR A 547 -22.94 4.66 3.85
N ARG A 548 -22.18 4.13 4.80
CA ARG A 548 -22.65 3.66 6.10
C ARG A 548 -21.89 4.32 7.24
N ARG A 549 -22.52 4.48 8.41
CA ARG A 549 -21.85 4.89 9.64
C ARG A 549 -22.23 3.96 10.79
N PRO A 550 -21.28 3.63 11.70
CA PRO A 550 -21.52 2.62 12.73
C PRO A 550 -22.40 3.12 13.89
N ASP A 551 -22.58 4.44 14.05
CA ASP A 551 -23.46 4.98 15.08
C ASP A 551 -24.20 6.24 14.62
N MET A 552 -25.26 6.57 15.36
CA MET A 552 -26.16 7.67 15.03
C MET A 552 -25.47 9.03 15.07
N ALA A 553 -24.50 9.22 15.97
CA ALA A 553 -23.80 10.51 16.11
C ALA A 553 -22.91 10.77 14.89
N LEU A 554 -22.20 9.76 14.41
CA LEU A 554 -21.42 9.81 13.19
C LEU A 554 -22.31 9.94 11.95
N ALA A 555 -23.45 9.26 11.91
CA ALA A 555 -24.42 9.39 10.82
C ALA A 555 -24.95 10.83 10.73
N ASN A 556 -25.44 11.40 11.83
CA ASN A 556 -25.95 12.77 11.88
C ASN A 556 -24.86 13.79 11.52
N LYS A 557 -23.64 13.61 12.06
CA LYS A 557 -22.51 14.47 11.71
C LYS A 557 -22.21 14.41 10.21
N PHE A 558 -22.22 13.23 9.61
CA PHE A 558 -21.98 13.09 8.17
C PHE A 558 -23.08 13.74 7.34
N VAL A 559 -24.36 13.60 7.73
CA VAL A 559 -25.49 14.30 7.09
C VAL A 559 -25.34 15.81 7.17
N ASP A 560 -24.88 16.34 8.30
CA ASP A 560 -24.61 17.77 8.45
C ASP A 560 -23.40 18.24 7.64
N ASP A 561 -22.34 17.45 7.57
CA ASP A 561 -21.15 17.77 6.79
C ASP A 561 -21.39 17.63 5.27
N LEU A 562 -22.30 16.75 4.84
CA LEU A 562 -22.77 16.67 3.44
C LEU A 562 -23.37 17.98 2.93
N LYS A 563 -23.95 18.81 3.80
CA LYS A 563 -24.46 20.14 3.40
C LYS A 563 -23.35 21.06 2.90
N LYS A 564 -22.10 20.78 3.26
CA LYS A 564 -20.89 21.49 2.82
C LYS A 564 -20.19 20.76 1.66
N ALA A 565 -20.86 19.79 1.04
CA ALA A 565 -20.29 19.07 -0.08
C ALA A 565 -20.07 20.01 -1.28
N SER A 566 -18.98 19.76 -2.00
CA SER A 566 -18.60 20.45 -3.21
C SER A 566 -18.44 19.44 -4.34
N LEU A 567 -18.70 19.89 -5.57
CA LEU A 567 -18.46 19.11 -6.78
C LEU A 567 -17.09 19.51 -7.35
N ARG A 568 -16.26 18.53 -7.64
CA ARG A 568 -14.98 18.69 -8.32
C ARG A 568 -15.05 17.97 -9.65
N ASN A 569 -14.78 18.70 -10.72
CA ASN A 569 -14.74 18.12 -12.06
C ASN A 569 -13.34 17.58 -12.36
N GLY A 570 -13.28 16.42 -12.99
CA GLY A 570 -12.07 15.88 -13.60
C GLY A 570 -11.57 16.78 -14.73
N ALA A 571 -10.37 16.48 -15.22
CA ALA A 571 -9.85 17.15 -16.41
C ALA A 571 -10.82 16.95 -17.60
N LYS A 572 -11.01 17.97 -18.44
CA LYS A 572 -11.91 17.85 -19.60
C LYS A 572 -11.41 16.81 -20.62
N VAL A 573 -10.09 16.71 -20.78
CA VAL A 573 -9.41 15.79 -21.69
C VAL A 573 -8.10 15.37 -21.05
N GLY A 574 -7.72 14.10 -21.23
CA GLY A 574 -6.44 13.56 -20.79
C GLY A 574 -6.39 13.22 -19.31
N PHE A 575 -5.23 13.43 -18.70
CA PHE A 575 -4.92 12.96 -17.36
C PHE A 575 -5.79 13.59 -16.26
N SER A 576 -6.37 12.75 -15.41
CA SER A 576 -6.98 13.15 -14.14
C SER A 576 -6.58 12.16 -13.04
N PRO A 577 -6.09 12.62 -11.86
CA PRO A 577 -5.70 11.74 -10.77
C PRO A 577 -6.91 10.98 -10.19
N LEU A 578 -6.65 9.88 -9.47
CA LEU A 578 -7.71 9.12 -8.81
C LEU A 578 -8.49 10.00 -7.82
N PRO A 579 -9.84 9.96 -7.84
CA PRO A 579 -10.69 10.69 -6.90
C PRO A 579 -10.37 10.40 -5.43
N ILE A 580 -10.19 9.11 -5.12
CA ILE A 580 -9.78 8.66 -3.79
C ILE A 580 -8.30 8.30 -3.82
N HIS A 581 -7.54 8.74 -2.81
CA HIS A 581 -6.15 8.31 -2.67
C HIS A 581 -6.11 6.79 -2.54
N PHE A 582 -5.22 6.14 -3.27
CA PHE A 582 -5.13 4.68 -3.29
C PHE A 582 -3.83 4.20 -2.65
N ARG A 583 -3.93 3.42 -1.56
CA ARG A 583 -2.77 2.97 -0.78
C ARG A 583 -2.53 1.48 -0.95
N PHE A 584 -1.33 1.12 -1.39
CA PHE A 584 -0.83 -0.25 -1.33
C PHE A 584 -0.15 -0.44 0.02
N LEU A 585 -0.68 -1.32 0.86
CA LEU A 585 -0.15 -1.62 2.20
C LEU A 585 0.37 -3.06 2.20
N GLN A 586 1.66 -3.23 1.95
CA GLN A 586 2.25 -4.53 1.64
C GLN A 586 2.98 -5.09 2.87
N ASP A 587 2.20 -5.61 3.84
CA ASP A 587 2.75 -6.38 4.96
C ASP A 587 3.45 -7.64 4.45
N GLU A 588 4.66 -7.91 4.96
CA GLU A 588 5.55 -8.95 4.45
C GLU A 588 5.68 -8.93 2.92
N PHE A 589 6.05 -7.79 2.35
CA PHE A 589 6.27 -7.63 0.91
C PHE A 589 7.09 -8.75 0.23
N PRO A 590 8.12 -9.36 0.86
CA PRO A 590 8.82 -10.53 0.31
C PRO A 590 7.98 -11.78 0.06
N ASN A 591 6.79 -11.85 0.64
CA ASN A 591 5.86 -12.94 0.43
C ASN A 591 4.83 -12.62 -0.67
N THR A 592 4.76 -11.40 -1.23
CA THR A 592 3.85 -11.12 -2.36
C THR A 592 4.35 -11.63 -3.71
N GLY A 593 5.62 -12.02 -3.80
CA GLY A 593 6.33 -12.24 -5.07
C GLY A 593 6.89 -10.93 -5.64
N GLN A 594 7.80 -11.05 -6.61
CA GLN A 594 8.39 -9.88 -7.27
C GLN A 594 7.36 -9.23 -8.20
N ILE A 595 7.09 -7.94 -7.97
CA ILE A 595 6.25 -7.14 -8.87
C ILE A 595 7.15 -6.58 -9.96
N GLU A 596 6.76 -6.82 -11.21
CA GLU A 596 7.46 -6.35 -12.40
C GLU A 596 7.34 -4.82 -12.56
N GLY A 597 8.44 -4.14 -12.89
CA GLY A 597 8.45 -2.68 -13.10
C GLY A 597 8.17 -1.85 -11.84
N TYR A 598 8.35 -2.43 -10.64
CA TYR A 598 7.96 -1.79 -9.39
C TYR A 598 8.75 -0.50 -9.10
N GLN A 599 10.00 -0.42 -9.55
CA GLN A 599 10.85 0.77 -9.41
C GLN A 599 10.28 1.96 -10.19
N GLU A 600 9.87 1.72 -11.44
CA GLU A 600 9.24 2.72 -12.31
C GLU A 600 7.88 3.15 -11.74
N ILE A 601 7.11 2.20 -11.22
CA ILE A 601 5.84 2.46 -10.53
C ILE A 601 6.07 3.43 -9.36
N LEU A 602 6.98 3.11 -8.42
CA LEU A 602 7.23 3.95 -7.25
C LEU A 602 7.66 5.39 -7.61
N SER A 603 8.36 5.57 -8.74
CA SER A 603 8.79 6.89 -9.20
C SER A 603 7.65 7.76 -9.77
N THR A 604 6.55 7.15 -10.20
CA THR A 604 5.45 7.81 -10.93
C THR A 604 4.14 7.93 -10.14
N VAL A 605 3.86 6.99 -9.22
CA VAL A 605 2.57 6.87 -8.49
C VAL A 605 2.03 8.16 -7.85
N ARG A 606 2.91 9.10 -7.47
CA ARG A 606 2.51 10.34 -6.78
C ARG A 606 1.51 11.17 -7.60
N GLU A 607 1.72 11.30 -8.91
CA GLU A 607 0.83 12.12 -9.74
C GLU A 607 -0.56 11.50 -9.86
N TYR A 608 -0.64 10.16 -9.83
CA TYR A 608 -1.86 9.36 -9.90
C TYR A 608 -2.67 9.33 -8.60
N ASN A 609 -2.21 10.01 -7.54
CA ASN A 609 -2.80 9.97 -6.19
C ASN A 609 -2.72 8.56 -5.57
N ILE A 610 -1.58 7.88 -5.79
CA ILE A 610 -1.27 6.55 -5.30
C ILE A 610 -0.05 6.61 -4.37
N SER A 611 -0.02 5.76 -3.35
CA SER A 611 1.16 5.59 -2.48
C SER A 611 1.38 4.13 -2.10
N CYS A 612 2.64 3.72 -1.97
CA CYS A 612 3.01 2.36 -1.60
C CYS A 612 3.74 2.31 -0.26
N THR A 613 3.26 1.47 0.66
CA THR A 613 3.92 1.16 1.93
C THR A 613 4.48 -0.26 1.83
N ILE A 614 5.81 -0.35 1.75
CA ILE A 614 6.57 -1.60 1.66
C ILE A 614 7.00 -1.98 3.06
N ILE A 615 6.67 -3.18 3.51
CA ILE A 615 7.04 -3.64 4.84
C ILE A 615 7.91 -4.89 4.74
N CYS A 616 9.17 -4.77 5.15
CA CYS A 616 10.12 -5.86 5.21
C CYS A 616 10.57 -6.12 6.65
N GLN A 617 11.03 -7.34 6.93
CA GLN A 617 11.65 -7.63 8.22
C GLN A 617 13.06 -7.06 8.30
N THR A 618 13.79 -7.14 7.19
CA THR A 618 15.17 -6.66 7.06
C THR A 618 15.42 -6.04 5.69
N ILE A 619 16.49 -5.24 5.57
CA ILE A 619 16.92 -4.71 4.26
C ILE A 619 17.35 -5.85 3.30
N THR A 620 17.91 -6.94 3.83
CA THR A 620 18.38 -8.09 3.05
C THR A 620 17.24 -8.76 2.29
N GLN A 621 16.03 -8.78 2.85
CA GLN A 621 14.86 -9.31 2.13
C GLN A 621 14.52 -8.48 0.91
N LEU A 622 14.61 -7.14 1.00
CA LEU A 622 14.38 -6.25 -0.15
C LEU A 622 15.46 -6.46 -1.21
N LYS A 623 16.73 -6.55 -0.79
CA LYS A 623 17.87 -6.88 -1.67
C LYS A 623 17.66 -8.21 -2.39
N GLY A 624 17.16 -9.23 -1.71
CA GLY A 624 16.90 -10.54 -2.33
C GLY A 624 15.78 -10.55 -3.37
N MET A 625 14.83 -9.60 -3.31
CA MET A 625 13.79 -9.45 -4.34
C MET A 625 14.24 -8.59 -5.51
N TYR A 626 15.05 -7.57 -5.24
CA TYR A 626 15.44 -6.53 -6.18
C TYR A 626 16.96 -6.33 -6.14
N GLU A 627 17.74 -7.36 -6.51
CA GLU A 627 19.20 -7.45 -6.31
C GLU A 627 19.95 -6.15 -6.64
N ASP A 628 20.01 -5.76 -7.92
CA ASP A 628 20.74 -4.57 -8.37
C ASP A 628 19.93 -3.27 -8.27
N THR A 629 18.66 -3.35 -7.86
CA THR A 629 17.70 -2.24 -8.00
C THR A 629 17.00 -1.84 -6.70
N TYR A 630 17.32 -2.49 -5.58
CA TYR A 630 16.73 -2.17 -4.27
C TYR A 630 17.01 -0.73 -3.84
N GLU A 631 18.15 -0.15 -4.23
CA GLU A 631 18.48 1.26 -3.93
C GLU A 631 17.56 2.23 -4.66
N VAL A 632 17.05 1.85 -5.83
CA VAL A 632 16.03 2.62 -6.56
C VAL A 632 14.69 2.53 -5.84
N VAL A 633 14.35 1.36 -5.27
CA VAL A 633 13.15 1.20 -4.43
C VAL A 633 13.24 2.06 -3.16
N ASP A 634 14.35 1.99 -2.42
CA ASP A 634 14.60 2.84 -1.24
C ASP A 634 14.61 4.33 -1.60
N GLY A 635 15.29 4.70 -2.69
CA GLY A 635 15.38 6.09 -3.15
C GLY A 635 14.02 6.70 -3.51
N ASN A 636 13.06 5.87 -3.95
CA ASN A 636 11.68 6.28 -4.23
C ASN A 636 10.73 6.14 -3.02
N CYS A 637 11.26 5.87 -1.83
CA CYS A 637 10.54 5.91 -0.56
C CYS A 637 11.01 7.11 0.29
N PRO A 638 10.35 8.28 0.17
CA PRO A 638 10.68 9.46 0.96
C PRO A 638 10.63 9.25 2.47
N GLN A 639 9.86 8.25 2.92
CA GLN A 639 9.70 7.90 4.32
C GLN A 639 10.33 6.54 4.59
N VAL A 640 11.17 6.46 5.63
CA VAL A 640 11.67 5.17 6.14
C VAL A 640 11.37 5.08 7.63
N ILE A 641 10.72 4.01 8.05
CA ILE A 641 10.35 3.76 9.46
C ILE A 641 11.02 2.49 9.95
N PHE A 642 11.80 2.60 11.02
CA PHE A 642 12.43 1.48 11.69
C PHE A 642 11.73 1.19 13.02
N LEU A 643 11.10 0.02 13.12
CA LEU A 643 10.33 -0.42 14.28
C LEU A 643 11.15 -1.28 15.26
N GLY A 644 12.42 -1.54 14.97
CA GLY A 644 13.28 -2.40 15.78
C GLY A 644 13.60 -3.74 15.10
N GLY A 645 14.81 -4.22 15.38
CA GLY A 645 15.41 -5.39 14.78
C GLY A 645 16.90 -5.42 15.03
N ASP A 646 17.47 -6.61 15.10
CA ASP A 646 18.91 -6.80 15.36
C ASP A 646 19.52 -7.58 14.18
N GLU A 647 19.70 -6.90 13.06
CA GLU A 647 20.39 -7.42 11.88
C GLU A 647 21.46 -6.41 11.46
N ASN A 648 22.72 -6.87 11.40
CA ASN A 648 23.89 -6.02 11.12
C ASN A 648 23.72 -5.19 9.85
N SER A 649 23.28 -5.81 8.75
CA SER A 649 23.11 -5.12 7.47
C SER A 649 22.05 -4.01 7.52
N THR A 650 20.95 -4.23 8.24
CA THR A 650 19.94 -3.19 8.51
C THR A 650 20.53 -2.07 9.37
N GLY A 651 21.26 -2.40 10.45
CA GLY A 651 21.90 -1.41 11.31
C GLY A 651 22.90 -0.52 10.56
N GLU A 652 23.75 -1.11 9.71
CA GLU A 652 24.69 -0.38 8.86
C GLU A 652 23.98 0.53 7.86
N TYR A 653 22.92 0.03 7.22
CA TYR A 653 22.09 0.81 6.30
C TYR A 653 21.48 2.03 6.99
N LEU A 654 20.89 1.85 8.18
CA LEU A 654 20.25 2.93 8.94
C LEU A 654 21.27 3.95 9.47
N ALA A 655 22.43 3.49 9.97
CA ALA A 655 23.51 4.36 10.42
C ALA A 655 24.01 5.27 9.29
N ARG A 656 24.22 4.69 8.09
CA ARG A 656 24.60 5.45 6.88
C ARG A 656 23.53 6.47 6.48
N LYS A 657 22.24 6.09 6.54
CA LYS A 657 21.12 6.98 6.22
C LYS A 657 20.97 8.14 7.23
N MET A 658 21.28 7.87 8.50
CA MET A 658 21.24 8.86 9.58
C MET A 658 22.40 9.86 9.50
N GLY A 659 23.60 9.36 9.17
CA GLY A 659 24.81 10.17 9.04
C GLY A 659 25.44 10.56 10.38
N ASN A 660 26.41 11.47 10.29
CA ASN A 660 27.31 11.78 11.39
C ASN A 660 26.91 13.05 12.15
N THR A 661 27.10 13.00 13.46
CA THR A 661 26.97 14.13 14.38
C THR A 661 28.33 14.51 14.97
N THR A 662 28.40 15.72 15.50
CA THR A 662 29.58 16.19 16.23
C THR A 662 29.37 15.89 17.71
N LYS A 663 30.19 15.01 18.29
CA LYS A 663 30.17 14.65 19.71
C LYS A 663 31.28 15.43 20.43
N GLY A 664 30.90 16.25 21.41
CA GLY A 664 31.84 16.90 22.32
C GLY A 664 32.28 15.91 23.40
N VAL A 665 33.54 15.49 23.37
CA VAL A 665 34.13 14.62 24.38
C VAL A 665 34.87 15.49 25.39
N ALA A 666 34.30 15.64 26.58
CA ALA A 666 34.98 16.28 27.70
C ALA A 666 35.91 15.26 28.37
N SER A 667 37.22 15.44 28.23
CA SER A 667 38.24 14.68 28.94
C SER A 667 38.70 15.47 30.16
N ASN A 668 38.55 14.84 31.33
CA ASN A 668 39.10 15.35 32.58
C ASN A 668 40.37 14.56 32.90
N SER A 669 41.51 15.23 32.97
CA SER A 669 42.73 14.64 33.53
C SER A 669 42.95 15.17 34.94
N ILE A 670 43.16 14.24 35.87
CA ILE A 670 43.50 14.52 37.26
C ILE A 670 44.96 14.13 37.42
N ASN A 671 45.84 15.12 37.66
CA ASN A 671 47.21 14.86 38.09
C ASN A 671 47.25 14.90 39.62
N ASP A 672 48.12 14.07 40.21
CA ASP A 672 48.30 13.90 41.65
C ASP A 672 48.74 15.25 42.27
N GLY A 673 47.77 16.00 42.80
CA GLY A 673 47.93 17.38 43.29
C GLY A 673 46.93 18.39 42.69
N GLU A 674 45.66 18.30 43.13
CA GLU A 674 44.58 19.31 43.13
C GLU A 674 44.17 20.05 41.83
N LYS A 675 44.85 19.93 40.69
CA LYS A 675 44.43 20.58 39.43
C LYS A 675 43.71 19.62 38.48
N ILE A 676 42.39 19.83 38.31
CA ILE A 676 41.58 19.19 37.26
C ILE A 676 41.74 20.00 35.97
N ASN A 677 42.45 19.44 34.98
CA ASN A 677 42.46 20.00 33.63
C ASN A 677 41.27 19.45 32.85
N LYS A 678 40.37 20.34 32.43
CA LYS A 678 39.25 20.00 31.54
C LYS A 678 39.60 20.40 30.12
N SER A 679 39.77 19.42 29.24
CA SER A 679 39.83 19.64 27.79
C SER A 679 38.55 19.13 27.14
N ILE A 680 38.00 19.89 26.20
CA ILE A 680 36.85 19.47 25.39
C ILE A 680 37.38 19.22 24.00
N ASN A 681 37.43 17.96 23.60
CA ASN A 681 37.76 17.57 22.24
C ASN A 681 36.46 17.39 21.46
N VAL A 682 36.43 17.92 20.24
CA VAL A 682 35.29 17.82 19.35
C VAL A 682 35.59 16.71 18.34
N ASP A 683 34.83 15.62 18.36
CA ASP A 683 35.01 14.53 17.41
C ASP A 683 33.74 14.22 16.62
N GLY A 684 33.92 13.69 15.42
CA GLY A 684 32.84 13.30 14.52
C GLY A 684 32.54 11.83 14.68
N GLY A 685 31.26 11.49 14.85
CA GLY A 685 30.84 10.10 14.90
C GLY A 685 29.41 9.93 14.44
N GLU A 686 29.00 8.71 14.15
CA GLU A 686 27.61 8.40 13.81
C GLU A 686 26.68 8.91 14.93
N LEU A 687 25.53 9.47 14.54
CA LEU A 687 24.51 9.88 15.51
C LEU A 687 24.11 8.69 16.39
N MET A 688 23.96 7.53 15.75
CA MET A 688 23.67 6.25 16.37
C MET A 688 24.50 5.17 15.67
N ARG A 689 25.19 4.32 16.45
CA ARG A 689 26.00 3.21 15.91
C ARG A 689 25.10 2.07 15.41
N PRO A 690 25.52 1.28 14.41
CA PRO A 690 24.75 0.13 13.90
C PRO A 690 24.22 -0.81 15.00
N GLU A 691 25.05 -1.13 15.99
CA GLU A 691 24.70 -2.03 17.10
C GLU A 691 23.65 -1.45 18.07
N GLU A 692 23.50 -0.13 18.10
CA GLU A 692 22.52 0.53 18.98
C GLU A 692 21.09 0.35 18.47
N PHE A 693 20.90 0.11 17.16
CA PHE A 693 19.57 -0.07 16.56
C PHE A 693 18.88 -1.33 17.09
N GLY A 694 19.64 -2.39 17.37
CA GLY A 694 19.13 -3.62 18.01
C GLY A 694 18.71 -3.44 19.48
N ARG A 695 19.08 -2.30 20.10
CA ARG A 695 18.85 -2.02 21.53
C ARG A 695 17.86 -0.89 21.80
N ILE A 696 17.14 -0.42 20.77
CA ILE A 696 16.09 0.58 20.99
C ILE A 696 14.97 0.01 21.86
N ASP A 697 14.32 0.89 22.63
CA ASP A 697 13.14 0.51 23.42
C ASP A 697 12.06 -0.07 22.48
N PRO A 698 11.39 -1.19 22.82
CA PRO A 698 10.39 -1.81 21.96
C PRO A 698 9.20 -0.91 21.60
N LEU A 699 8.95 0.16 22.35
CA LEU A 699 7.93 1.17 22.07
C LEU A 699 8.48 2.39 21.32
N ASP A 700 9.79 2.51 21.16
CA ASP A 700 10.42 3.53 20.32
C ASP A 700 10.47 3.07 18.85
N GLU A 701 10.48 4.03 17.95
CA GLU A 701 10.77 3.85 16.54
C GLU A 701 11.61 5.02 16.03
N ILE A 702 12.26 4.81 14.89
CA ILE A 702 13.08 5.81 14.22
C ILE A 702 12.49 6.08 12.84
N LEU A 703 12.28 7.35 12.53
CA LEU A 703 11.70 7.79 11.27
C LEU A 703 12.69 8.67 10.50
N PHE A 704 12.71 8.48 9.20
CA PHE A 704 13.37 9.35 8.24
C PHE A 704 12.31 9.90 7.31
N ILE A 705 12.24 11.21 7.17
CA ILE A 705 11.35 11.88 6.22
C ILE A 705 12.24 12.73 5.30
N PHE A 706 11.96 12.69 4.00
CA PHE A 706 12.74 13.40 2.99
C PHE A 706 12.89 14.89 3.32
N GLY A 707 14.14 15.36 3.32
CA GLY A 707 14.49 16.75 3.61
C GLY A 707 14.50 17.11 5.10
N GLU A 708 14.22 16.17 5.99
CA GLU A 708 14.26 16.37 7.44
C GLU A 708 15.42 15.63 8.12
N MET A 709 15.73 16.09 9.34
CA MET A 709 16.62 15.35 10.24
C MET A 709 15.93 14.08 10.75
N PRO A 710 16.68 13.02 11.13
CA PRO A 710 16.09 11.80 11.68
C PRO A 710 15.26 12.10 12.93
N ILE A 711 14.17 11.37 13.10
CA ILE A 711 13.21 11.54 14.19
C ILE A 711 13.22 10.27 15.03
N LYS A 712 13.31 10.42 16.35
CA LYS A 712 13.06 9.33 17.29
C LYS A 712 11.77 9.65 18.02
N ASP A 713 10.80 8.74 17.96
CA ASP A 713 9.50 8.93 18.60
C ASP A 713 8.97 7.60 19.14
N LYS A 714 7.84 7.66 19.85
CA LYS A 714 7.11 6.47 20.28
C LYS A 714 6.20 5.96 19.17
N LYS A 715 6.08 4.64 19.07
CA LYS A 715 5.09 3.95 18.26
C LYS A 715 3.68 4.42 18.62
N TYR A 716 2.83 4.53 17.59
CA TYR A 716 1.43 4.89 17.75
C TYR A 716 0.69 3.81 18.53
N ASP A 717 -0.12 4.19 19.52
CA ASP A 717 -0.86 3.22 20.33
C ASP A 717 -2.21 2.86 19.70
N TYR A 718 -2.34 1.65 19.15
CA TYR A 718 -3.53 1.23 18.41
C TYR A 718 -4.86 1.36 19.19
N PRO A 719 -4.96 0.91 20.46
CA PRO A 719 -6.15 1.15 21.29
C PRO A 719 -6.52 2.62 21.51
N SER A 720 -5.59 3.56 21.34
CA SER A 720 -5.87 5.00 21.47
C SER A 720 -6.59 5.58 20.24
N HIS A 721 -6.66 4.84 19.14
CA HIS A 721 -7.31 5.30 17.92
C HIS A 721 -8.82 5.52 18.14
N PRO A 722 -9.42 6.65 17.69
CA PRO A 722 -10.84 6.94 17.91
C PRO A 722 -11.81 5.85 17.42
N ASN A 723 -11.45 5.17 16.33
CA ASN A 723 -12.25 4.10 15.72
C ASN A 723 -11.94 2.70 16.28
N TYR A 724 -11.01 2.54 17.24
CA TYR A 724 -10.67 1.22 17.79
C TYR A 724 -11.87 0.49 18.38
N LYS A 725 -12.80 1.23 19.02
CA LYS A 725 -14.03 0.70 19.63
C LYS A 725 -14.97 -0.05 18.69
N TYR A 726 -14.83 0.11 17.37
CA TYR A 726 -15.65 -0.60 16.39
C TYR A 726 -15.00 -1.91 15.91
N THR A 727 -13.76 -2.19 16.31
CA THR A 727 -12.99 -3.35 15.83
C THR A 727 -13.34 -4.62 16.56
N TYR A 728 -13.11 -5.76 15.90
CA TYR A 728 -13.17 -7.07 16.53
C TYR A 728 -12.16 -7.17 17.69
N ASP A 729 -10.95 -6.62 17.53
CA ASP A 729 -9.93 -6.60 18.59
C ASP A 729 -10.42 -5.91 19.87
N TYR A 730 -11.23 -4.86 19.75
CA TYR A 730 -11.81 -4.19 20.91
C TYR A 730 -12.77 -5.10 21.67
N ILE A 731 -13.62 -5.85 20.96
CA ILE A 731 -14.54 -6.81 21.59
C ILE A 731 -13.76 -7.92 22.30
N GLN A 732 -12.73 -8.45 21.64
CA GLN A 732 -11.86 -9.51 22.15
C GLN A 732 -11.09 -9.10 23.42
N ASP A 733 -10.86 -7.80 23.61
CA ASP A 733 -10.28 -7.24 24.84
C ASP A 733 -11.21 -7.36 26.07
N PHE A 734 -12.51 -7.58 25.88
CA PHE A 734 -13.51 -7.79 26.94
C PHE A 734 -13.98 -9.24 27.03
N ASP A 735 -14.28 -9.87 25.89
CA ASP A 735 -14.73 -11.26 25.80
C ASP A 735 -14.16 -11.92 24.55
N LYS A 736 -13.30 -12.93 24.77
CA LYS A 736 -12.62 -13.65 23.68
C LYS A 736 -13.54 -14.62 22.91
N ASN A 737 -14.69 -14.95 23.47
CA ASN A 737 -15.64 -15.89 22.85
C ASN A 737 -16.74 -15.18 22.06
N SER A 738 -16.71 -13.85 21.99
CA SER A 738 -17.72 -13.06 21.29
C SER A 738 -17.37 -12.90 19.82
N ASP A 739 -18.35 -13.15 18.96
CA ASP A 739 -18.26 -12.96 17.51
C ASP A 739 -18.77 -11.57 17.06
N VAL A 740 -19.07 -10.66 17.99
CA VAL A 740 -19.49 -9.29 17.65
C VAL A 740 -18.36 -8.56 16.92
N TYR A 741 -18.70 -7.91 15.81
CA TYR A 741 -17.76 -7.33 14.85
C TYR A 741 -16.80 -8.31 14.17
N SER A 742 -17.06 -9.62 14.27
CA SER A 742 -16.35 -10.59 13.43
C SER A 742 -16.72 -10.34 11.97
N PHE A 743 -15.73 -10.43 11.09
CA PHE A 743 -15.95 -10.26 9.67
C PHE A 743 -16.36 -11.59 9.02
N ASP A 744 -17.66 -11.74 8.75
CA ASP A 744 -18.21 -12.92 8.08
C ASP A 744 -17.80 -12.94 6.60
N ARG A 745 -17.10 -14.00 6.20
CA ARG A 745 -16.63 -14.24 4.84
C ARG A 745 -17.47 -15.27 4.09
N THR A 746 -18.42 -15.95 4.75
CA THR A 746 -19.17 -17.06 4.15
C THR A 746 -19.93 -16.63 2.89
N THR A 747 -20.37 -15.37 2.82
CA THR A 747 -21.02 -14.79 1.65
C THR A 747 -20.08 -14.51 0.47
N LEU A 748 -18.76 -14.59 0.66
CA LEU A 748 -17.76 -14.35 -0.38
C LEU A 748 -17.40 -15.62 -1.14
N GLY A 749 -17.71 -16.80 -0.60
CA GLY A 749 -17.49 -18.06 -1.29
C GLY A 749 -18.37 -18.19 -2.54
N PRO A 750 -18.00 -19.05 -3.50
CA PRO A 750 -18.84 -19.29 -4.67
C PRO A 750 -20.23 -19.73 -4.23
N ILE A 751 -21.24 -18.88 -4.51
CA ILE A 751 -22.65 -19.25 -4.39
C ILE A 751 -22.83 -20.48 -5.27
N GLU A 752 -23.36 -21.58 -4.73
CA GLU A 752 -23.57 -22.86 -5.43
C GLU A 752 -24.48 -22.77 -6.70
N SER A 753 -24.84 -21.57 -7.18
CA SER A 753 -25.91 -21.33 -8.15
C SER A 753 -25.54 -20.57 -9.44
N ALA A 754 -24.26 -20.33 -9.76
CA ALA A 754 -23.91 -19.87 -11.12
C ALA A 754 -23.68 -21.10 -12.02
N ALA A 755 -24.79 -21.56 -12.61
CA ALA A 755 -24.92 -22.59 -13.65
C ALA A 755 -23.59 -23.17 -14.19
N LYS A 756 -23.37 -24.45 -13.88
CA LYS A 756 -22.38 -25.38 -14.45
C LYS A 756 -22.10 -25.09 -15.95
N LEU A 757 -21.12 -24.23 -16.24
CA LEU A 757 -20.31 -24.40 -17.45
C LEU A 757 -19.62 -25.77 -17.26
N ARG A 758 -19.76 -26.66 -18.25
CA ARG A 758 -19.21 -28.02 -18.20
C ARG A 758 -17.68 -27.95 -18.11
N VAL A 759 -17.15 -27.80 -16.90
CA VAL A 759 -15.75 -28.04 -16.58
C VAL A 759 -15.51 -29.52 -16.82
N ARG A 760 -14.83 -29.88 -17.91
CA ARG A 760 -14.36 -31.26 -18.11
C ARG A 760 -13.47 -31.60 -16.91
N LYS A 761 -13.80 -32.68 -16.20
CA LYS A 761 -12.90 -33.23 -15.17
C LYS A 761 -11.56 -33.53 -15.85
N PRO A 762 -10.44 -32.93 -15.42
CA PRO A 762 -9.14 -33.36 -15.89
C PRO A 762 -8.96 -34.83 -15.49
N ARG A 763 -8.67 -35.70 -16.46
CA ARG A 763 -8.22 -37.05 -16.13
C ARG A 763 -6.85 -36.92 -15.48
N ALA A 764 -6.73 -37.34 -14.22
CA ALA A 764 -5.45 -37.42 -13.53
C ALA A 764 -4.47 -38.24 -14.38
N ILE A 765 -3.30 -37.67 -14.65
CA ILE A 765 -2.20 -38.42 -15.23
C ILE A 765 -1.42 -38.97 -14.02
N PRO A 766 -1.28 -40.29 -13.87
CA PRO A 766 -0.30 -40.83 -12.92
C PRO A 766 1.09 -40.43 -13.41
N THR A 767 1.83 -39.67 -12.61
CA THR A 767 3.27 -39.51 -12.84
C THR A 767 3.94 -40.87 -12.62
N ILE A 768 4.49 -41.44 -13.69
CA ILE A 768 5.13 -42.78 -13.74
C ILE A 768 6.39 -42.88 -12.87
N HIS A 769 6.88 -41.79 -12.27
CA HIS A 769 8.22 -41.75 -11.68
C HIS A 769 8.34 -42.03 -10.18
N ASP A 770 7.24 -42.14 -9.41
CA ASP A 770 7.31 -42.40 -7.95
C ASP A 770 6.76 -43.77 -7.50
N PHE A 771 6.38 -44.64 -8.43
CA PHE A 771 6.09 -46.04 -8.10
C PHE A 771 7.39 -46.85 -8.00
N ASN A 772 8.11 -46.70 -6.88
CA ASN A 772 9.15 -47.65 -6.55
C ASN A 772 8.53 -48.95 -5.98
N MET A 773 9.21 -50.08 -6.18
CA MET A 773 8.75 -51.41 -5.76
C MET A 773 8.46 -51.50 -4.25
N GLN A 774 9.06 -50.60 -3.45
CA GLN A 774 8.93 -50.56 -2.00
C GLN A 774 7.63 -49.87 -1.58
N SER A 775 7.27 -48.75 -2.22
CA SER A 775 5.96 -48.09 -2.10
C SER A 775 4.82 -49.00 -2.53
N PHE A 776 5.01 -49.76 -3.62
CA PHE A 776 4.02 -50.75 -4.07
C PHE A 776 3.84 -51.86 -3.02
N LYS A 777 4.93 -52.38 -2.45
CA LYS A 777 4.86 -53.41 -1.40
C LYS A 777 4.31 -52.89 -0.07
N GLU A 778 4.54 -51.63 0.29
CA GLU A 778 3.99 -51.02 1.51
C GLU A 778 2.49 -50.72 1.39
N VAL A 779 2.02 -50.35 0.19
CA VAL A 779 0.60 -50.15 -0.09
C VAL A 779 -0.13 -51.50 -0.20
N MET A 780 0.46 -52.47 -0.91
CA MET A 780 -0.15 -53.79 -1.10
C MET A 780 0.03 -54.74 0.09
N GLY A 781 1.05 -54.55 0.92
CA GLY A 781 1.34 -55.37 2.11
C GLY A 781 0.42 -55.09 3.30
N LYS A 782 -0.45 -54.07 3.20
CA LYS A 782 -1.48 -53.76 4.21
C LYS A 782 -2.78 -54.54 4.03
N PHE A 783 -2.92 -55.25 2.92
CA PHE A 783 -4.08 -56.07 2.64
C PHE A 783 -3.70 -57.52 2.80
N THR A 784 -4.53 -58.28 3.53
CA THR A 784 -4.47 -59.73 3.45
C THR A 784 -4.75 -60.16 2.00
N LYS A 785 -4.26 -61.34 1.61
CA LYS A 785 -4.43 -61.86 0.25
C LYS A 785 -5.91 -61.89 -0.18
N GLN A 786 -6.81 -62.06 0.80
CA GLN A 786 -8.25 -62.04 0.63
C GLN A 786 -8.78 -60.62 0.36
N GLU A 787 -8.41 -59.63 1.18
CA GLU A 787 -8.86 -58.24 0.99
C GLU A 787 -8.39 -57.62 -0.32
N ALA A 788 -7.18 -57.98 -0.77
CA ALA A 788 -6.67 -57.55 -2.07
C ALA A 788 -7.47 -58.20 -3.22
N PHE A 789 -7.84 -59.48 -3.06
CA PHE A 789 -8.65 -60.20 -4.04
C PHE A 789 -10.07 -59.63 -4.11
N ASP A 790 -10.71 -59.38 -2.97
CA ASP A 790 -12.06 -58.82 -2.89
C ASP A 790 -12.13 -57.40 -3.48
N GLN A 791 -11.09 -56.59 -3.24
CA GLN A 791 -11.00 -55.25 -3.82
C GLN A 791 -10.74 -55.29 -5.34
N LEU A 792 -9.93 -56.23 -5.82
CA LEU A 792 -9.72 -56.47 -7.25
C LEU A 792 -11.01 -56.93 -7.92
N GLU A 793 -11.77 -57.82 -7.28
CA GLU A 793 -13.06 -58.31 -7.77
C GLU A 793 -14.07 -57.18 -7.86
N THR A 794 -14.12 -56.34 -6.84
CA THR A 794 -15.01 -55.16 -6.78
C THR A 794 -14.67 -54.19 -7.90
N ASN A 795 -13.40 -53.86 -8.08
CA ASN A 795 -12.95 -52.95 -9.14
C ASN A 795 -13.18 -53.55 -10.54
N TYR A 796 -12.97 -54.86 -10.71
CA TYR A 796 -13.22 -55.55 -11.97
C TYR A 796 -14.70 -55.48 -12.35
N LYS A 797 -15.60 -55.80 -11.41
CA LYS A 797 -17.06 -55.69 -11.61
C LYS A 797 -17.52 -54.26 -11.87
N GLU A 798 -16.90 -53.28 -11.21
CA GLU A 798 -17.23 -51.87 -11.39
C GLU A 798 -16.77 -51.33 -12.76
N TYR A 799 -15.66 -51.86 -13.29
CA TYR A 799 -15.08 -51.40 -14.55
C TYR A 799 -15.64 -52.11 -15.79
N TYR A 800 -15.90 -53.41 -15.71
CA TYR A 800 -16.39 -54.21 -16.84
C TYR A 800 -17.91 -54.40 -16.84
N GLY A 801 -18.58 -54.12 -15.71
CA GLY A 801 -20.02 -54.40 -15.55
C GLY A 801 -20.31 -55.91 -15.55
N ASN A 802 -21.52 -56.31 -15.14
CA ASN A 802 -21.93 -57.72 -15.05
C ASN A 802 -22.13 -58.37 -16.44
N SER A 803 -21.10 -58.42 -17.29
CA SER A 803 -21.12 -59.25 -18.49
C SER A 803 -20.72 -60.68 -18.10
N GLU A 804 -21.64 -61.64 -18.27
CA GLU A 804 -21.46 -63.05 -17.90
C GLU A 804 -20.39 -63.81 -18.73
N GLU A 805 -19.66 -63.14 -19.63
CA GLU A 805 -18.74 -63.79 -20.56
C GLU A 805 -17.26 -63.83 -20.12
N ASP A 806 -16.87 -63.13 -19.05
CA ASP A 806 -15.49 -63.18 -18.53
C ASP A 806 -15.48 -63.46 -17.00
N ASP A 807 -15.09 -64.68 -16.62
CA ASP A 807 -15.06 -65.11 -15.23
C ASP A 807 -13.84 -64.52 -14.49
N PHE A 808 -14.09 -63.65 -13.50
CA PHE A 808 -13.07 -62.98 -12.69
C PHE A 808 -12.08 -63.96 -12.06
N THR A 809 -12.51 -65.18 -11.74
CA THR A 809 -11.64 -66.21 -11.14
C THR A 809 -10.47 -66.65 -12.02
N THR A 810 -10.55 -66.40 -13.34
CA THR A 810 -9.47 -66.75 -14.29
C THR A 810 -8.42 -65.63 -14.43
N PHE A 811 -8.78 -64.39 -14.10
CA PHE A 811 -7.91 -63.21 -14.12
C PHE A 811 -7.15 -63.06 -12.80
#